data_AF-A0A428RIA7-F1
#
_entry.id   AF-A0A428RIA7-F1
#
_cell.length_a   1.000
_cell.length_b   1.000
_cell.length_c   1.000
_cell.angle_alpha   90.00
_cell.angle_beta   90.00
_cell.angle_gamma   90.00
#
_symmetry.space_group_name_H-M   'P 1'
#
loop_
_entity.id
_entity.type
_entity.pdbx_description
1 polymer ?
#
loop_
_entity_poly.entity_id
_entity_poly.type
_entity_poly.pdbx_seq_one_letter_code
_entity_poly.pdbx_strand_id
1 'polypeptide(L)'
;MERSLPQETLRPMPSDHQVTDDNEPLIHIRERCPQDRITTQLVTIQKAQVEQQKSLEFIKKLKCLRFTDSPSQLNTSRKRSRSTCPTLRLRTLNAFTEPRYVALSYTWKPSPEELGVPQGGYMVESVASSGVERSSVRDTVFFRMKKYMDYVGVKYLWIDKHCIDQKEGESQEIAMQAMDRVYSLSEYPVALLATPVKTSDQLQLLIEILSGDLVVRWEKGYWLSSSTSLQRALRALRLLNYLTSDMWFSRGWTYQENYRAKTKMTLLIPHFLNLNAKKPHRLLGSLDGELCINSVKFHEQATILCLAYQRHQPPPSYLARILSRAGKYTVLLQSDELDCDNSAPISMTPQIIKDVICRELDRNWDRLAIIANCCQYINRLDSRELQESGNSLSLSLLALCLVNGEILSNHPAEGVKLMAARVVPITDLLHMHFFDGLECPEPTGKLTFNKGCRFSNVILTEEGIMTEGHLWRLDEEISTSGFRRHVFWHTRKKRNRFGQRCRPLRPLRWLAFQVANRHLHILSAKLHDIVGLRHPLTFAEEWQMRMVIKMEEAVRRGKTLCTATLIGPGPCGVAIFIIESGEDDGESGFTSSPDSGYRSPIAGSRTGTDSDTMVFEQLESGYVFTSFQPERRGLEGFDYNDLDRHVSLEVDCIDPDMKYGQCPKLFTKRWIHGLCFFHGCSPRHVVFPWPASLREL
;
A
#
# COMPACT_ATOMS: atom_id res chain seq x y z
N MET A 1 -11.39 69.93 -26.24
CA MET A 1 -10.30 69.95 -25.25
C MET A 1 -10.43 68.67 -24.46
N GLU A 2 -9.96 67.56 -25.04
CA GLU A 2 -10.00 66.22 -24.44
C GLU A 2 -8.79 65.49 -25.01
N ARG A 3 -7.79 65.26 -24.14
CA ARG A 3 -6.59 64.49 -24.47
C ARG A 3 -6.72 63.13 -23.80
N SER A 4 -6.68 62.12 -24.66
CA SER A 4 -6.67 60.69 -24.38
C SER A 4 -5.41 60.29 -23.60
N LEU A 5 -5.59 59.47 -22.56
CA LEU A 5 -4.51 58.73 -21.88
C LEU A 5 -4.54 57.26 -22.34
N PRO A 6 -3.38 56.60 -22.51
CA PRO A 6 -3.29 55.27 -23.11
C PRO A 6 -3.62 54.14 -22.12
N GLN A 7 -4.29 53.10 -22.62
CA GLN A 7 -4.53 51.83 -21.94
C GLN A 7 -3.20 51.07 -21.75
N GLU A 8 -2.77 50.92 -20.50
CA GLU A 8 -1.75 49.94 -20.14
C GLU A 8 -2.33 48.52 -20.30
N THR A 9 -1.63 47.74 -21.11
CA THR A 9 -1.88 46.32 -21.36
C THR A 9 -1.52 45.53 -20.10
N LEU A 10 -2.55 45.07 -19.38
CA LEU A 10 -2.43 43.98 -18.40
C LEU A 10 -1.93 42.73 -19.14
N ARG A 11 -0.63 42.47 -19.08
CA ARG A 11 -0.07 41.16 -19.43
C ARG A 11 -0.60 40.13 -18.43
N PRO A 12 -1.23 39.04 -18.85
CA PRO A 12 -1.54 37.94 -17.95
C PRO A 12 -0.21 37.33 -17.46
N MET A 13 -0.08 37.23 -16.14
CA MET A 13 0.98 36.44 -15.50
C MET A 13 0.85 35.00 -15.97
N PRO A 14 1.93 34.31 -16.39
CA PRO A 14 1.85 32.92 -16.78
C PRO A 14 1.47 32.10 -15.55
N SER A 15 0.34 31.40 -15.64
CA SER A 15 0.05 30.28 -14.75
C SER A 15 0.86 29.11 -15.29
N ASP A 16 2.02 28.83 -14.68
CA ASP A 16 2.81 27.62 -14.90
C ASP A 16 2.07 26.40 -14.31
N HIS A 17 0.86 26.12 -14.79
CA HIS A 17 0.31 24.78 -14.69
C HIS A 17 1.04 23.93 -15.73
N GLN A 18 2.16 23.33 -15.30
CA GLN A 18 2.88 22.31 -16.08
C GLN A 18 1.87 21.22 -16.48
N VAL A 19 1.56 21.14 -17.78
CA VAL A 19 0.65 20.13 -18.32
C VAL A 19 1.34 18.78 -18.20
N THR A 20 0.94 17.98 -17.22
CA THR A 20 1.37 16.59 -17.08
C THR A 20 0.35 15.64 -17.69
N ASP A 21 0.83 14.49 -18.15
CA ASP A 21 0.03 13.47 -18.83
C ASP A 21 -0.56 12.41 -17.87
N ASP A 22 -0.62 12.72 -16.58
CA ASP A 22 -1.02 11.80 -15.49
C ASP A 22 -2.51 11.40 -15.53
N ASN A 23 -3.34 12.17 -16.25
CA ASN A 23 -4.75 11.87 -16.49
C ASN A 23 -5.06 11.63 -17.97
N GLU A 24 -4.03 11.52 -18.82
CA GLU A 24 -4.23 11.34 -20.25
C GLU A 24 -4.31 9.85 -20.63
N PRO A 25 -5.16 9.50 -21.61
CA PRO A 25 -5.17 8.16 -22.20
C PRO A 25 -3.82 7.77 -22.79
N LEU A 26 -3.45 6.50 -22.66
CA LEU A 26 -2.19 6.00 -23.22
C LEU A 26 -2.04 6.22 -24.73
N ILE A 27 -3.14 6.20 -25.48
CA ILE A 27 -3.11 6.46 -26.92
C ILE A 27 -2.56 7.87 -27.24
N HIS A 28 -2.93 8.89 -26.45
CA HIS A 28 -2.41 10.25 -26.64
C HIS A 28 -0.92 10.35 -26.29
N ILE A 29 -0.48 9.61 -25.27
CA ILE A 29 0.95 9.53 -24.91
C ILE A 29 1.73 8.89 -26.06
N ARG A 30 1.19 7.83 -26.68
CA ARG A 30 1.78 7.16 -27.83
C ARG A 30 1.85 8.06 -29.07
N GLU A 31 0.80 8.84 -29.33
CA GLU A 31 0.75 9.78 -30.45
C GLU A 31 1.80 10.90 -30.37
N ARG A 32 2.24 11.29 -29.16
CA ARG A 32 3.33 12.27 -28.97
C ARG A 32 4.70 11.74 -29.37
N CYS A 33 4.91 10.43 -29.26
CA CYS A 33 6.15 9.76 -29.63
C CYS A 33 5.87 8.55 -30.56
N PRO A 34 5.50 8.79 -31.83
CA PRO A 34 5.11 7.71 -32.75
C PRO A 34 6.25 6.74 -33.06
N GLN A 35 7.50 7.18 -32.91
CA GLN A 35 8.69 6.41 -33.28
C GLN A 35 8.99 5.28 -32.28
N ASP A 36 8.64 5.44 -30.99
CA ASP A 36 9.02 4.50 -29.92
C ASP A 36 7.80 3.83 -29.28
N ARG A 37 7.73 2.49 -29.35
CA ARG A 37 6.69 1.70 -28.67
C ARG A 37 6.70 1.99 -27.18
N ILE A 38 5.54 1.83 -26.51
CA ILE A 38 5.46 2.02 -25.06
C ILE A 38 6.47 1.11 -24.34
N THR A 39 6.65 -0.12 -24.81
CA THR A 39 7.62 -1.08 -24.27
C THR A 39 9.06 -0.55 -24.33
N THR A 40 9.45 0.08 -25.45
CA THR A 40 10.77 0.68 -25.65
C THR A 40 11.00 1.87 -24.73
N GLN A 41 9.98 2.70 -24.53
CA GLN A 41 10.03 3.81 -23.58
C GLN A 41 10.20 3.29 -22.14
N LEU A 42 9.49 2.23 -21.74
CA LEU A 42 9.64 1.62 -20.41
C LEU A 42 11.06 1.08 -20.16
N VAL A 43 11.66 0.42 -21.16
CA VAL A 43 13.05 -0.06 -21.09
C VAL A 43 14.04 1.11 -20.93
N THR A 44 13.76 2.23 -21.59
CA THR A 44 14.59 3.45 -21.52
C THR A 44 14.46 4.12 -20.15
N ILE A 45 13.24 4.31 -19.66
CA ILE A 45 12.95 4.90 -18.34
C ILE A 45 13.61 4.10 -17.22
N GLN A 46 13.64 2.76 -17.33
CA GLN A 46 14.31 1.89 -16.36
C GLN A 46 15.78 2.28 -16.11
N LYS A 47 16.47 2.93 -17.06
CA LYS A 47 17.88 3.30 -16.91
C LYS A 47 18.10 4.44 -15.92
N ALA A 48 17.09 5.26 -15.65
CA ALA A 48 17.12 6.34 -14.66
C ALA A 48 16.92 5.83 -13.21
N GLN A 49 17.29 4.58 -12.94
CA GLN A 49 17.16 3.96 -11.63
C GLN A 49 18.20 4.49 -10.66
N VAL A 50 17.77 4.82 -9.45
CA VAL A 50 18.64 5.28 -8.36
C VAL A 50 18.53 4.35 -7.16
N GLU A 51 19.66 3.92 -6.61
CA GLU A 51 19.71 3.12 -5.39
C GLU A 51 19.42 3.96 -4.13
N GLN A 52 18.57 3.43 -3.25
CA GLN A 52 18.08 4.11 -2.03
C GLN A 52 19.13 4.30 -0.93
N GLN A 53 20.40 3.90 -1.12
CA GLN A 53 21.41 3.82 -0.05
C GLN A 53 21.69 5.18 0.64
N LYS A 54 21.61 6.30 -0.10
CA LYS A 54 21.86 7.66 0.43
C LYS A 54 20.84 8.11 1.48
N SER A 55 19.63 7.52 1.48
CA SER A 55 18.57 7.84 2.45
C SER A 55 18.89 7.39 3.88
N LEU A 56 19.70 6.34 4.05
CA LEU A 56 20.02 5.82 5.40
C LEU A 56 20.91 6.78 6.19
N GLU A 57 21.88 7.40 5.53
CA GLU A 57 22.76 8.38 6.19
C GLU A 57 21.96 9.59 6.68
N PHE A 58 20.96 10.03 5.92
CA PHE A 58 20.04 11.10 6.31
C PHE A 58 19.29 10.75 7.60
N ILE A 59 18.80 9.51 7.74
CA ILE A 59 18.08 9.05 8.94
C ILE A 59 19.02 8.86 10.14
N LYS A 60 20.27 8.41 9.92
CA LYS A 60 21.30 8.32 10.97
C LYS A 60 21.71 9.70 11.51
N LYS A 61 21.70 10.73 10.66
CA LYS A 61 22.07 12.10 10.99
C LYS A 61 20.87 13.06 10.86
N LEU A 62 19.71 12.63 11.35
CA LEU A 62 18.48 13.40 11.25
C LEU A 62 18.63 14.71 12.04
N LYS A 63 18.43 15.84 11.37
CA LYS A 63 18.43 17.15 12.03
C LYS A 63 17.05 17.44 12.59
N CYS A 64 16.95 17.75 13.88
CA CYS A 64 15.70 18.16 14.53
C CYS A 64 15.90 19.43 15.34
N LEU A 65 14.83 20.20 15.49
CA LEU A 65 14.79 21.44 16.25
C LEU A 65 14.54 21.16 17.73
N ARG A 66 15.15 21.97 18.58
CA ARG A 66 14.92 22.02 20.02
C ARG A 66 14.71 23.46 20.46
N PHE A 67 13.63 23.69 21.20
CA PHE A 67 13.37 24.97 21.85
C PHE A 67 14.44 25.23 22.91
N THR A 68 15.05 26.42 22.87
CA THR A 68 16.10 26.82 23.81
C THR A 68 15.59 27.54 25.06
N ASP A 69 14.32 27.94 25.04
CA ASP A 69 13.73 28.67 26.17
C ASP A 69 13.66 27.77 27.41
N SER A 70 14.23 28.26 28.52
CA SER A 70 14.17 27.58 29.80
C SER A 70 12.75 27.63 30.38
N PRO A 71 12.23 26.55 30.98
CA PRO A 71 10.89 26.53 31.57
C PRO A 71 10.65 27.58 32.66
N SER A 72 11.71 28.15 33.23
CA SER A 72 11.68 29.09 34.36
C SER A 72 11.27 30.53 34.03
N GLN A 73 11.11 30.91 32.75
CA GLN A 73 10.72 32.29 32.38
C GLN A 73 9.23 32.51 32.10
N LEU A 74 8.41 31.44 32.09
CA LEU A 74 6.97 31.53 31.79
C LEU A 74 6.08 31.76 33.02
N ASN A 75 6.59 31.59 34.24
CA ASN A 75 5.78 31.64 35.47
C ASN A 75 5.79 32.98 36.22
N THR A 76 6.44 34.03 35.73
CA THR A 76 6.32 35.37 36.31
C THR A 76 5.58 36.31 35.37
N SER A 77 4.26 36.27 35.46
CA SER A 77 3.37 37.31 34.97
C SER A 77 3.81 38.70 35.48
N ARG A 78 3.81 39.69 34.56
CA ARG A 78 4.00 41.15 34.74
C ARG A 78 5.42 41.72 34.49
N LYS A 79 5.94 41.54 33.27
CA LYS A 79 6.63 42.58 32.47
C LYS A 79 7.14 41.94 31.18
N ARG A 80 6.38 42.06 30.08
CA ARG A 80 6.90 41.75 28.74
C ARG A 80 7.99 42.78 28.40
N SER A 81 9.23 42.47 28.71
CA SER A 81 10.35 43.07 27.96
C SER A 81 10.25 42.57 26.52
N ARG A 82 10.34 43.49 25.58
CA ARG A 82 9.79 43.38 24.22
C ARG A 82 10.78 42.82 23.19
N SER A 83 11.78 42.01 23.58
CA SER A 83 12.97 41.84 22.70
C SER A 83 13.71 40.49 22.68
N THR A 84 13.10 39.36 23.06
CA THR A 84 13.72 38.05 22.78
C THR A 84 12.72 37.15 22.06
N CYS A 85 12.88 37.03 20.74
CA CYS A 85 12.15 36.04 19.95
C CYS A 85 12.59 34.63 20.38
N PRO A 86 11.66 33.70 20.65
CA PRO A 86 11.97 32.31 20.95
C PRO A 86 12.91 31.72 19.88
N THR A 87 13.97 31.04 20.32
CA THR A 87 14.98 30.48 19.42
C THR A 87 14.95 28.95 19.42
N LEU A 88 14.92 28.36 18.23
CA LEU A 88 15.03 26.92 18.01
C LEU A 88 16.41 26.60 17.43
N ARG A 89 17.11 25.65 18.05
CA ARG A 89 18.42 25.17 17.60
C ARG A 89 18.35 23.78 17.01
N LEU A 90 19.14 23.53 15.99
CA LEU A 90 19.26 22.22 15.36
C LEU A 90 20.11 21.30 16.22
N ARG A 91 19.68 20.04 16.29
CA ARG A 91 20.39 18.93 16.92
C ARG A 91 20.32 17.73 15.99
N THR A 92 21.44 17.08 15.82
CA THR A 92 21.53 15.83 15.07
C THR A 92 21.18 14.68 15.99
N LEU A 93 20.30 13.79 15.54
CA LEU A 93 19.90 12.58 16.23
C LEU A 93 19.86 11.40 15.27
N ASN A 94 20.07 10.20 15.80
CA ASN A 94 19.93 8.98 15.03
C ASN A 94 18.50 8.43 15.25
N ALA A 95 17.62 8.60 14.26
CA ALA A 95 16.21 8.25 14.40
C ALA A 95 15.96 6.73 14.58
N PHE A 96 16.91 5.87 14.21
CA PHE A 96 16.81 4.43 14.45
C PHE A 96 16.96 4.07 15.94
N THR A 97 17.78 4.83 16.68
CA THR A 97 18.07 4.60 18.10
C THR A 97 17.33 5.56 19.02
N GLU A 98 16.94 6.74 18.51
CA GLU A 98 16.29 7.81 19.25
C GLU A 98 14.95 8.19 18.58
N PRO A 99 13.92 7.34 18.65
CA PRO A 99 12.62 7.59 18.00
C PRO A 99 11.79 8.70 18.69
N ARG A 100 12.25 9.20 19.85
CA ARG A 100 11.55 10.17 20.71
C ARG A 100 11.66 11.62 20.20
N TYR A 101 11.10 11.86 19.02
CA TYR A 101 10.90 13.18 18.43
C TYR A 101 9.50 13.29 17.83
N VAL A 102 9.00 14.52 17.73
CA VAL A 102 7.75 14.81 17.01
C VAL A 102 8.04 15.01 15.53
N ALA A 103 7.44 14.22 14.65
CA ALA A 103 7.43 14.48 13.21
C ALA A 103 6.16 15.26 12.85
N LEU A 104 6.31 16.56 12.55
CA LEU A 104 5.18 17.45 12.33
C LEU A 104 4.84 17.55 10.83
N SER A 105 3.63 17.10 10.51
CA SER A 105 2.96 17.24 9.21
C SER A 105 2.02 18.45 9.23
N TYR A 106 2.28 19.43 8.37
CA TYR A 106 1.50 20.66 8.29
C TYR A 106 1.53 21.28 6.88
N THR A 107 0.58 22.16 6.58
CA THR A 107 0.55 22.85 5.28
C THR A 107 1.44 24.08 5.28
N TRP A 108 2.36 24.22 4.33
CA TRP A 108 3.20 25.42 4.24
C TRP A 108 2.41 26.69 3.92
N LYS A 109 1.42 26.57 3.02
CA LYS A 109 0.48 27.65 2.69
C LYS A 109 -0.58 27.75 3.79
N PRO A 110 -0.94 28.97 4.24
CA PRO A 110 -2.01 29.15 5.22
C PRO A 110 -3.34 28.62 4.69
N SER A 111 -4.06 27.87 5.53
CA SER A 111 -5.45 27.55 5.27
C SER A 111 -6.30 28.83 5.38
N PRO A 112 -7.52 28.87 4.80
CA PRO A 112 -8.40 30.04 4.88
C PRO A 112 -8.62 30.57 6.31
N GLU A 113 -8.66 29.67 7.30
CA GLU A 113 -8.82 29.97 8.72
C GLU A 113 -7.58 30.60 9.37
N GLU A 114 -6.43 30.53 8.71
CA GLU A 114 -5.14 31.05 9.17
C GLU A 114 -4.64 32.24 8.33
N LEU A 115 -5.49 32.78 7.45
CA LEU A 115 -5.18 33.99 6.70
C LEU A 115 -4.97 35.16 7.67
N GLY A 116 -3.84 35.87 7.51
CA GLY A 116 -3.45 36.98 8.37
C GLY A 116 -2.77 36.59 9.70
N VAL A 117 -2.52 35.29 9.94
CA VAL A 117 -1.70 34.86 11.08
C VAL A 117 -0.25 35.35 10.91
N PRO A 118 0.36 35.94 11.95
CA PRO A 118 1.73 36.46 11.87
C PRO A 118 2.78 35.34 11.64
N GLN A 119 3.89 35.74 11.02
CA GLN A 119 5.07 34.92 10.77
C GLN A 119 6.30 35.68 11.25
N GLY A 120 7.41 34.97 11.48
CA GLY A 120 8.69 35.59 11.88
C GLY A 120 8.81 35.91 13.38
N GLY A 121 7.88 35.44 14.22
CA GLY A 121 7.97 35.54 15.67
C GLY A 121 9.00 34.60 16.29
N TYR A 122 9.52 33.64 15.52
CA TYR A 122 10.49 32.62 15.96
C TYR A 122 11.80 32.71 15.16
N MET A 123 12.92 32.51 15.85
CA MET A 123 14.25 32.43 15.27
C MET A 123 14.67 30.95 15.17
N VAL A 124 15.16 30.51 14.01
CA VAL A 124 15.49 29.10 13.74
C VAL A 124 16.90 29.02 13.19
N GLU A 125 17.72 28.12 13.73
CA GLU A 125 19.03 27.79 13.19
C GLU A 125 18.88 27.10 11.83
N SER A 126 19.58 27.61 10.82
CA SER A 126 19.46 27.12 9.45
C SER A 126 20.34 25.90 9.21
N VAL A 127 19.85 24.98 8.38
CA VAL A 127 20.59 23.79 7.93
C VAL A 127 21.71 24.19 6.96
N ALA A 128 21.48 25.25 6.18
CA ALA A 128 22.32 25.70 5.06
C ALA A 128 23.29 26.83 5.45
N SER A 129 22.94 27.64 6.44
CA SER A 129 23.76 28.70 7.00
C SER A 129 23.95 28.41 8.49
N SER A 130 25.19 28.41 9.00
CA SER A 130 25.48 28.18 10.43
C SER A 130 24.97 29.31 11.35
N GLY A 131 24.00 30.10 10.90
CA GLY A 131 23.39 31.22 11.59
C GLY A 131 21.93 30.96 11.95
N VAL A 132 21.35 31.92 12.68
CA VAL A 132 19.95 31.88 13.11
C VAL A 132 19.16 32.90 12.29
N GLU A 133 18.08 32.45 11.67
CA GLU A 133 17.25 33.24 10.75
C GLU A 133 15.81 33.34 11.26
N ARG A 134 15.06 34.35 10.80
CA ARG A 134 13.62 34.43 11.10
C ARG A 134 12.87 33.36 10.32
N SER A 135 12.06 32.59 11.02
CA SER A 135 11.26 31.55 10.38
C SER A 135 10.10 32.11 9.57
N SER A 136 9.93 31.61 8.34
CA SER A 136 8.74 31.81 7.51
C SER A 136 7.54 30.93 7.91
N VAL A 137 7.74 29.95 8.81
CA VAL A 137 6.65 29.16 9.38
C VAL A 137 5.81 30.03 10.30
N ARG A 138 4.48 29.93 10.18
CA ARG A 138 3.49 30.67 10.97
C ARG A 138 3.71 30.48 12.47
N ASP A 139 3.56 31.57 13.22
CA ASP A 139 3.82 31.58 14.67
C ASP A 139 2.89 30.63 15.44
N THR A 140 1.66 30.44 14.94
CA THR A 140 0.68 29.51 15.52
C THR A 140 1.15 28.06 15.47
N VAL A 141 1.90 27.67 14.44
CA VAL A 141 2.40 26.29 14.26
C VAL A 141 3.39 25.96 15.39
N PHE A 142 4.38 26.82 15.61
CA PHE A 142 5.34 26.63 16.69
C PHE A 142 4.71 26.72 18.07
N PHE A 143 3.77 27.65 18.27
CA PHE A 143 3.07 27.79 19.55
C PHE A 143 2.28 26.54 19.92
N ARG A 144 1.45 26.04 18.99
CA ARG A 144 0.66 24.82 19.18
C ARG A 144 1.56 23.61 19.38
N MET A 145 2.64 23.53 18.59
CA MET A 145 3.57 22.42 18.67
C MET A 145 4.35 22.39 19.98
N LYS A 146 4.82 23.55 20.46
CA LYS A 146 5.48 23.66 21.76
C LYS A 146 4.59 23.16 22.89
N LYS A 147 3.31 23.55 22.87
CA LYS A 147 2.32 23.10 23.84
C LYS A 147 2.11 21.59 23.79
N TYR A 148 2.02 21.01 22.59
CA TYR A 148 1.88 19.56 22.42
C TYR A 148 3.13 18.81 22.90
N MET A 149 4.33 19.29 22.54
CA MET A 149 5.61 18.71 22.97
C MET A 149 5.76 18.71 24.49
N ASP A 150 5.37 19.79 25.16
CA ASP A 150 5.38 19.87 26.62
C ASP A 150 4.37 18.91 27.25
N TYR A 151 3.20 18.73 26.61
CA TYR A 151 2.17 17.77 27.03
C TYR A 151 2.64 16.31 26.92
N VAL A 152 3.34 15.93 25.84
CA VAL A 152 3.85 14.56 25.67
C VAL A 152 5.25 14.35 26.27
N GLY A 153 5.92 15.40 26.73
CA GLY A 153 7.26 15.34 27.31
C GLY A 153 8.38 15.06 26.29
N VAL A 154 8.29 15.63 25.09
CA VAL A 154 9.25 15.43 23.99
C VAL A 154 10.07 16.69 23.73
N LYS A 155 11.37 16.55 23.46
CA LYS A 155 12.31 17.67 23.34
C LYS A 155 12.61 18.07 21.89
N TYR A 156 12.44 17.15 20.95
CA TYR A 156 12.87 17.30 19.56
C TYR A 156 11.67 17.38 18.63
N LEU A 157 11.74 18.33 17.69
CA LEU A 157 10.74 18.58 16.67
C LEU A 157 11.39 18.47 15.30
N TRP A 158 10.85 17.63 14.43
CA TRP A 158 11.20 17.59 13.02
C TRP A 158 10.12 18.29 12.20
N ILE A 159 10.55 19.21 11.33
CA ILE A 159 9.71 19.88 10.33
C ILE A 159 10.47 19.93 9.02
N ASP A 160 9.82 19.51 7.94
CA ASP A 160 10.37 19.47 6.60
C ASP A 160 11.02 20.81 6.17
N LYS A 161 10.33 21.94 6.39
CA LYS A 161 10.74 23.27 5.95
C LYS A 161 12.11 23.73 6.47
N HIS A 162 12.43 23.36 7.72
CA HIS A 162 13.65 23.82 8.41
C HIS A 162 14.64 22.69 8.69
N CYS A 163 14.22 21.43 8.69
CA CYS A 163 15.11 20.29 8.95
C CYS A 163 15.73 19.70 7.67
N ILE A 164 15.25 20.14 6.49
CA ILE A 164 15.79 19.79 5.17
C ILE A 164 16.37 21.06 4.54
N ASP A 165 17.51 20.94 3.84
CA ASP A 165 18.01 22.00 2.98
C ASP A 165 17.08 22.16 1.77
N GLN A 166 16.43 23.30 1.67
CA GLN A 166 15.43 23.60 0.64
C GLN A 166 16.04 24.06 -0.68
N LYS A 167 17.37 24.17 -0.75
CA LYS A 167 18.06 24.45 -2.02
C LYS A 167 17.94 23.24 -2.94
N GLU A 168 17.59 23.50 -4.19
CA GLU A 168 17.50 22.44 -5.18
C GLU A 168 18.84 21.74 -5.35
N GLY A 169 18.83 20.43 -5.14
CA GLY A 169 20.01 19.60 -5.32
C GLY A 169 19.79 18.20 -4.77
N GLU A 170 20.84 17.40 -4.86
CA GLU A 170 20.84 15.99 -4.45
C GLU A 170 20.41 15.78 -2.98
N SER A 171 20.82 16.67 -2.07
CA SER A 171 20.47 16.58 -0.65
C SER A 171 18.96 16.73 -0.39
N GLN A 172 18.28 17.56 -1.17
CA GLN A 172 16.83 17.72 -1.09
C GLN A 172 16.12 16.44 -1.55
N GLU A 173 16.57 15.85 -2.65
CA GLU A 173 15.98 14.62 -3.18
C GLU A 173 16.18 13.43 -2.25
N ILE A 174 17.38 13.28 -1.67
CA ILE A 174 17.66 12.28 -0.64
C ILE A 174 16.69 12.44 0.53
N ALA A 175 16.47 13.67 1.00
CA ALA A 175 15.55 13.93 2.10
C ALA A 175 14.10 13.59 1.73
N MET A 176 13.64 13.95 0.52
CA MET A 176 12.30 13.63 0.01
C MET A 176 12.09 12.11 -0.08
N GLN A 177 13.08 11.37 -0.58
CA GLN A 177 13.06 9.91 -0.64
C GLN A 177 13.12 9.25 0.75
N ALA A 178 13.65 9.94 1.76
CA ALA A 178 13.76 9.44 3.14
C ALA A 178 12.61 9.85 4.07
N MET A 179 11.71 10.75 3.64
CA MET A 179 10.66 11.30 4.51
C MET A 179 9.74 10.23 5.08
N ASP A 180 9.46 9.18 4.32
CA ASP A 180 8.64 8.07 4.75
C ASP A 180 9.18 7.42 6.05
N ARG A 181 10.51 7.33 6.17
CA ARG A 181 11.19 6.79 7.34
C ARG A 181 11.08 7.70 8.54
N VAL A 182 11.23 9.02 8.34
CA VAL A 182 11.11 10.01 9.42
C VAL A 182 9.77 9.89 10.14
N TYR A 183 8.67 9.74 9.41
CA TYR A 183 7.35 9.57 10.02
C TYR A 183 7.12 8.17 10.60
N SER A 184 7.66 7.12 9.96
CA SER A 184 7.48 5.75 10.45
C SER A 184 8.25 5.45 11.75
N LEU A 185 9.44 6.04 11.91
CA LEU A 185 10.32 5.83 13.07
C LEU A 185 9.93 6.73 14.25
N SER A 186 9.35 7.90 13.98
CA SER A 186 8.88 8.81 15.03
C SER A 186 7.91 8.10 15.99
N GLU A 187 8.10 8.33 17.29
CA GLU A 187 7.14 7.92 18.31
C GLU A 187 5.89 8.81 18.31
N TYR A 188 6.03 10.07 17.88
CA TYR A 188 4.98 11.08 17.91
C TYR A 188 4.80 11.79 16.56
N PRO A 189 4.33 11.10 15.50
CA PRO A 189 3.93 11.78 14.28
C PRO A 189 2.62 12.55 14.50
N VAL A 190 2.60 13.82 14.11
CA VAL A 190 1.50 14.75 14.39
C VAL A 190 1.10 15.49 13.12
N ALA A 191 -0.20 15.48 12.82
CA ALA A 191 -0.80 16.30 11.79
C ALA A 191 -1.47 17.52 12.42
N LEU A 192 -1.09 18.72 12.00
CA LEU A 192 -1.65 19.96 12.50
C LEU A 192 -2.73 20.47 11.54
N LEU A 193 -4.00 20.36 11.95
CA LEU A 193 -5.12 20.90 11.17
C LEU A 193 -5.38 22.36 11.53
N ALA A 194 -5.84 23.15 10.56
CA ALA A 194 -6.19 24.55 10.75
C ALA A 194 -7.68 24.71 11.07
N THR A 195 -8.53 23.82 10.56
CA THR A 195 -9.99 23.88 10.64
C THR A 195 -10.49 23.62 12.06
N PRO A 196 -11.09 24.61 12.77
CA PRO A 196 -11.42 24.46 14.18
C PRO A 196 -12.81 23.89 14.44
N VAL A 197 -12.97 23.17 15.56
CA VAL A 197 -14.28 22.83 16.13
C VAL A 197 -14.81 24.02 16.94
N LYS A 198 -15.95 24.57 16.53
CA LYS A 198 -16.46 25.86 17.03
C LYS A 198 -17.58 25.71 18.06
N THR A 199 -18.41 24.67 17.93
CA THR A 199 -19.63 24.54 18.73
C THR A 199 -19.66 23.26 19.56
N SER A 200 -20.43 23.28 20.66
CA SER A 200 -20.65 22.11 21.51
C SER A 200 -21.32 20.96 20.77
N ASP A 201 -22.17 21.27 19.79
CA ASP A 201 -22.83 20.26 18.96
C ASP A 201 -21.86 19.59 17.98
N GLN A 202 -20.96 20.35 17.37
CA GLN A 202 -19.89 19.78 16.53
C GLN A 202 -18.99 18.86 17.35
N LEU A 203 -18.62 19.25 18.58
CA LEU A 203 -17.84 18.40 19.48
C LEU A 203 -18.58 17.10 19.79
N GLN A 204 -19.87 17.18 20.12
CA GLN A 204 -20.70 16.02 20.43
C GLN A 204 -20.84 15.07 19.22
N LEU A 205 -21.10 15.60 18.03
CA LEU A 205 -21.13 14.82 16.79
C LEU A 205 -19.80 14.13 16.51
N LEU A 206 -18.67 14.81 16.74
CA LEU A 206 -17.35 14.21 16.55
C LEU A 206 -17.11 13.06 17.54
N ILE A 207 -17.57 13.18 18.78
CA ILE A 207 -17.51 12.11 19.78
C ILE A 207 -18.34 10.91 19.33
N GLU A 208 -19.57 11.13 18.85
CA GLU A 208 -20.46 10.08 18.33
C GLU A 208 -19.85 9.36 17.12
N ILE A 209 -19.25 10.12 16.18
CA ILE A 209 -18.52 9.55 15.03
C ILE A 209 -17.36 8.68 15.52
N LEU A 210 -16.49 9.23 16.37
CA LEU A 210 -15.29 8.53 16.82
C LEU A 210 -15.61 7.32 17.71
N SER A 211 -16.71 7.35 18.45
CA SER A 211 -17.12 6.22 19.30
C SER A 211 -17.76 5.09 18.48
N GLY A 212 -18.21 5.38 17.25
CA GLY A 212 -18.92 4.44 16.40
C GLY A 212 -20.41 4.32 16.72
N ASP A 213 -20.93 5.13 17.64
CA ASP A 213 -22.30 5.04 18.16
C ASP A 213 -23.38 5.28 17.09
N LEU A 214 -23.00 5.96 15.99
CA LEU A 214 -23.91 6.28 14.90
C LEU A 214 -24.26 5.08 14.03
N VAL A 215 -23.43 4.04 14.02
CA VAL A 215 -23.50 2.93 13.06
C VAL A 215 -23.47 1.60 13.79
N VAL A 216 -24.28 0.65 13.33
CA VAL A 216 -24.22 -0.75 13.73
C VAL A 216 -23.72 -1.59 12.57
N ARG A 217 -22.87 -2.57 12.87
CA ARG A 217 -22.51 -3.60 11.89
C ARG A 217 -23.55 -4.71 11.97
N TRP A 218 -24.23 -4.97 10.87
CA TRP A 218 -25.18 -6.07 10.74
C TRP A 218 -24.91 -6.82 9.45
N GLU A 219 -24.76 -8.14 9.55
CA GLU A 219 -24.34 -9.01 8.45
C GLU A 219 -23.08 -8.47 7.71
N LYS A 220 -23.13 -8.43 6.37
CA LYS A 220 -22.06 -8.01 5.44
C LYS A 220 -22.02 -6.48 5.24
N GLY A 221 -22.61 -5.68 6.14
CA GLY A 221 -22.76 -4.23 5.92
C GLY A 221 -22.76 -3.35 7.15
N TYR A 222 -22.65 -2.05 6.89
CA TYR A 222 -22.79 -0.99 7.87
C TYR A 222 -24.16 -0.35 7.73
N TRP A 223 -24.82 -0.13 8.86
CA TRP A 223 -26.17 0.42 8.92
C TRP A 223 -26.23 1.52 9.96
N LEU A 224 -27.04 2.55 9.73
CA LEU A 224 -27.30 3.53 10.78
C LEU A 224 -27.93 2.82 11.99
N SER A 225 -27.44 3.15 13.19
CA SER A 225 -28.03 2.62 14.42
C SER A 225 -29.51 2.99 14.50
N SER A 226 -30.32 2.12 15.12
CA SER A 226 -31.75 2.39 15.37
C SER A 226 -31.99 3.66 16.21
N SER A 227 -31.02 4.04 17.04
CA SER A 227 -31.03 5.27 17.83
C SER A 227 -30.62 6.52 17.04
N THR A 228 -30.09 6.36 15.82
CA THR A 228 -29.54 7.45 15.01
C THR A 228 -30.56 7.89 13.95
N SER A 229 -31.08 9.11 14.09
CA SER A 229 -31.93 9.69 13.05
C SER A 229 -31.12 10.02 11.78
N LEU A 230 -31.76 9.92 10.61
CA LEU A 230 -31.14 10.29 9.33
C LEU A 230 -30.60 11.73 9.35
N GLN A 231 -31.33 12.65 9.99
CA GLN A 231 -30.89 14.04 10.15
C GLN A 231 -29.62 14.16 11.01
N ARG A 232 -29.47 13.35 12.06
CA ARG A 232 -28.26 13.32 12.90
C ARG A 232 -27.07 12.79 12.09
N ALA A 233 -27.25 11.70 11.35
CA ALA A 233 -26.23 11.15 10.45
C ALA A 233 -25.81 12.16 9.36
N LEU A 234 -26.76 12.87 8.76
CA LEU A 234 -26.46 13.93 7.78
C LEU A 234 -25.65 15.08 8.39
N ARG A 235 -25.96 15.49 9.63
CA ARG A 235 -25.17 16.50 10.36
C ARG A 235 -23.76 16.02 10.67
N ALA A 236 -23.60 14.74 11.03
CA ALA A 236 -22.30 14.11 11.20
C ALA A 236 -21.49 14.10 9.89
N LEU A 237 -22.10 13.74 8.76
CA LEU A 237 -21.45 13.81 7.44
C LEU A 237 -21.08 15.24 7.03
N ARG A 238 -21.91 16.24 7.33
CA ARG A 238 -21.58 17.66 7.10
C ARG A 238 -20.37 18.09 7.93
N LEU A 239 -20.28 17.63 9.17
CA LEU A 239 -19.11 17.89 10.03
C LEU A 239 -17.85 17.22 9.47
N LEU A 240 -17.94 15.96 9.05
CA LEU A 240 -16.83 15.27 8.38
C LEU A 240 -16.38 16.05 7.15
N ASN A 241 -17.31 16.40 6.27
CA ASN A 241 -17.01 17.21 5.09
C ASN A 241 -16.34 18.53 5.45
N TYR A 242 -16.76 19.21 6.52
CA TYR A 242 -16.13 20.43 7.01
C TYR A 242 -14.68 20.18 7.47
N LEU A 243 -14.44 19.18 8.32
CA LEU A 243 -13.10 18.85 8.81
C LEU A 243 -12.17 18.36 7.69
N THR A 244 -12.68 17.54 6.77
CA THR A 244 -11.91 17.05 5.60
C THR A 244 -11.76 18.11 4.50
N SER A 245 -12.39 19.27 4.64
CA SER A 245 -12.15 20.41 3.75
C SER A 245 -10.81 21.09 4.03
N ASP A 246 -10.18 20.80 5.17
CA ASP A 246 -8.85 21.29 5.50
C ASP A 246 -7.84 20.95 4.41
N MET A 247 -6.98 21.91 4.07
CA MET A 247 -5.92 21.77 3.05
C MET A 247 -4.98 20.61 3.35
N TRP A 248 -4.83 20.22 4.62
CA TRP A 248 -4.04 19.04 4.97
C TRP A 248 -4.55 17.78 4.28
N PHE A 249 -5.87 17.58 4.13
CA PHE A 249 -6.37 16.37 3.49
C PHE A 249 -6.24 16.37 1.95
N SER A 250 -6.00 17.52 1.32
CA SER A 250 -5.90 17.61 -0.15
C SER A 250 -4.50 17.33 -0.69
N ARG A 251 -3.45 17.41 0.13
CA ARG A 251 -2.06 17.38 -0.35
C ARG A 251 -1.48 15.96 -0.47
N GLY A 252 -0.70 15.72 -1.53
CA GLY A 252 -0.05 14.43 -1.77
C GLY A 252 1.00 14.07 -0.70
N TRP A 253 1.86 15.02 -0.31
CA TRP A 253 2.87 14.77 0.72
C TRP A 253 2.25 14.36 2.07
N THR A 254 1.22 15.08 2.53
CA THR A 254 0.51 14.75 3.78
C THR A 254 -0.14 13.36 3.78
N TYR A 255 -0.53 12.85 2.60
CA TYR A 255 -0.98 11.47 2.46
C TYR A 255 0.11 10.49 2.88
N GLN A 256 1.30 10.64 2.29
CA GLN A 256 2.46 9.80 2.58
C GLN A 256 2.77 9.84 4.08
N GLU A 257 2.83 11.03 4.66
CA GLU A 257 3.18 11.23 6.07
C GLU A 257 2.20 10.50 6.98
N ASN A 258 0.90 10.65 6.73
CA ASN A 258 -0.15 9.94 7.46
C ASN A 258 -0.09 8.42 7.24
N TYR A 259 0.07 7.98 6.00
CA TYR A 259 0.13 6.57 5.63
C TYR A 259 1.33 5.86 6.28
N ARG A 260 2.49 6.51 6.29
CA ARG A 260 3.76 5.97 6.79
C ARG A 260 3.92 6.07 8.30
N ALA A 261 3.19 6.99 8.95
CA ALA A 261 3.04 7.03 10.40
C ALA A 261 2.20 5.84 10.98
N LYS A 262 1.64 4.98 10.12
CA LYS A 262 0.88 3.78 10.50
C LYS A 262 -0.25 4.10 11.48
N THR A 263 -0.23 3.52 12.67
CA THR A 263 -1.25 3.71 13.72
C THR A 263 -0.92 4.85 14.68
N LYS A 264 0.23 5.49 14.55
CA LYS A 264 0.74 6.48 15.52
C LYS A 264 0.31 7.92 15.24
N MET A 265 -0.11 8.22 14.00
CA MET A 265 -0.44 9.59 13.59
C MET A 265 -1.55 10.17 14.47
N THR A 266 -1.26 11.32 15.08
CA THR A 266 -2.20 12.10 15.89
C THR A 266 -2.62 13.35 15.13
N LEU A 267 -3.92 13.51 14.89
CA LEU A 267 -4.51 14.73 14.35
C LEU A 267 -4.72 15.72 15.51
N LEU A 268 -4.17 16.92 15.39
CA LEU A 268 -4.43 18.05 16.29
C LEU A 268 -5.41 19.02 15.65
N ILE A 269 -6.64 19.00 16.14
CA ILE A 269 -7.73 19.85 15.67
C ILE A 269 -7.96 20.98 16.67
N PRO A 270 -7.82 22.25 16.28
CA PRO A 270 -8.03 23.35 17.20
C PRO A 270 -9.51 23.42 17.59
N HIS A 271 -9.81 23.91 18.80
CA HIS A 271 -11.18 24.14 19.21
C HIS A 271 -11.30 25.38 20.11
N PHE A 272 -12.51 25.94 20.22
CA PHE A 272 -12.74 27.11 21.06
C PHE A 272 -12.61 26.77 22.55
N LEU A 273 -12.04 27.70 23.35
CA LEU A 273 -11.68 27.47 24.75
C LEU A 273 -12.87 27.09 25.64
N ASN A 274 -14.07 27.58 25.32
CA ASN A 274 -15.32 27.24 26.02
C ASN A 274 -15.70 25.76 25.91
N LEU A 275 -15.07 25.00 25.00
CA LEU A 275 -15.29 23.56 24.83
C LEU A 275 -14.33 22.70 25.66
N ASN A 276 -13.26 23.26 26.24
CA ASN A 276 -12.27 22.50 27.04
C ASN A 276 -12.93 21.66 28.14
N ALA A 277 -13.86 22.26 28.90
CA ALA A 277 -14.53 21.60 30.02
C ALA A 277 -15.50 20.47 29.59
N LYS A 278 -15.93 20.45 28.32
CA LYS A 278 -16.87 19.45 27.78
C LYS A 278 -16.17 18.31 27.05
N LYS A 279 -14.84 18.37 26.92
CA LYS A 279 -14.02 17.45 26.16
C LYS A 279 -13.78 16.15 26.95
N PRO A 280 -14.17 14.98 26.42
CA PRO A 280 -13.80 13.70 27.04
C PRO A 280 -12.30 13.42 26.85
N HIS A 281 -11.51 13.60 27.91
CA HIS A 281 -10.05 13.47 27.86
C HIS A 281 -9.55 12.10 27.38
N ARG A 282 -10.30 11.01 27.67
CA ARG A 282 -9.94 9.66 27.22
C ARG A 282 -9.99 9.49 25.70
N LEU A 283 -10.86 10.23 25.02
CA LEU A 283 -11.07 10.11 23.57
C LEU A 283 -10.31 11.18 22.78
N LEU A 284 -10.21 12.40 23.32
CA LEU A 284 -9.70 13.59 22.61
C LEU A 284 -8.43 14.19 23.24
N GLY A 285 -7.85 13.53 24.25
CA GLY A 285 -6.69 14.02 25.01
C GLY A 285 -7.02 15.12 26.03
N SER A 286 -6.05 15.54 26.85
CA SER A 286 -6.22 16.61 27.84
C SER A 286 -5.52 17.92 27.49
N LEU A 287 -4.98 18.03 26.27
CA LEU A 287 -4.38 19.27 25.80
C LEU A 287 -5.44 20.37 25.61
N ASP A 288 -5.27 21.51 26.29
CA ASP A 288 -6.21 22.63 26.18
C ASP A 288 -6.22 23.23 24.77
N GLY A 289 -7.41 23.55 24.24
CA GLY A 289 -7.59 24.19 22.94
C GLY A 289 -7.30 23.30 21.73
N GLU A 290 -6.94 22.03 21.94
CA GLU A 290 -6.59 21.06 20.91
C GLU A 290 -7.33 19.73 21.14
N LEU A 291 -7.93 19.16 20.11
CA LEU A 291 -8.40 17.79 20.13
C LEU A 291 -7.29 16.90 19.59
N CYS A 292 -6.84 15.92 20.38
CA CYS A 292 -5.86 14.91 19.99
C CYS A 292 -6.61 13.65 19.54
N ILE A 293 -6.68 13.42 18.24
CA ILE A 293 -7.46 12.31 17.67
C ILE A 293 -6.52 11.37 16.93
N ASN A 294 -6.65 10.06 17.17
CA ASN A 294 -5.91 9.08 16.39
C ASN A 294 -6.39 9.08 14.92
N SER A 295 -5.47 9.26 13.98
CA SER A 295 -5.80 9.38 12.55
C SER A 295 -6.46 8.12 12.00
N VAL A 296 -5.96 6.92 12.35
CA VAL A 296 -6.55 5.65 11.86
C VAL A 296 -8.00 5.52 12.31
N LYS A 297 -8.26 5.81 13.59
CA LYS A 297 -9.61 5.79 14.15
C LYS A 297 -10.54 6.80 13.46
N PHE A 298 -10.06 8.01 13.16
CA PHE A 298 -10.82 9.01 12.42
C PHE A 298 -11.19 8.52 11.02
N HIS A 299 -10.23 8.03 10.24
CA HIS A 299 -10.46 7.55 8.87
C HIS A 299 -11.38 6.33 8.84
N GLU A 300 -11.18 5.37 9.76
CA GLU A 300 -12.02 4.18 9.88
C GLU A 300 -13.48 4.54 10.15
N GLN A 301 -13.75 5.34 11.18
CA GLN A 301 -15.12 5.69 11.54
C GLN A 301 -15.78 6.62 10.51
N ALA A 302 -15.02 7.53 9.90
CA ALA A 302 -15.52 8.35 8.80
C ALA A 302 -15.95 7.50 7.61
N THR A 303 -15.16 6.49 7.25
CA THR A 303 -15.46 5.55 6.16
C THR A 303 -16.69 4.71 6.47
N ILE A 304 -16.76 4.13 7.66
CA ILE A 304 -17.90 3.33 8.13
C ILE A 304 -19.20 4.14 8.07
N LEU A 305 -19.18 5.39 8.53
CA LEU A 305 -20.35 6.26 8.46
C LEU A 305 -20.74 6.59 7.01
N CYS A 306 -19.77 6.84 6.13
CA CYS A 306 -20.04 7.09 4.72
C CYS A 306 -20.69 5.88 4.05
N LEU A 307 -20.16 4.67 4.27
CA LEU A 307 -20.70 3.42 3.74
C LEU A 307 -22.11 3.13 4.28
N ALA A 308 -22.35 3.37 5.56
CA ALA A 308 -23.67 3.22 6.16
C ALA A 308 -24.70 4.17 5.53
N TYR A 309 -24.30 5.41 5.25
CA TYR A 309 -25.20 6.39 4.65
C TYR A 309 -25.41 6.17 3.15
N GLN A 310 -24.42 5.63 2.42
CA GLN A 310 -24.49 5.43 0.95
C GLN A 310 -25.67 4.56 0.52
N ARG A 311 -26.15 3.68 1.41
CA ARG A 311 -27.34 2.84 1.19
C ARG A 311 -28.66 3.63 1.22
N HIS A 312 -28.65 4.86 1.71
CA HIS A 312 -29.80 5.77 1.69
C HIS A 312 -29.72 6.71 0.47
N GLN A 313 -30.72 6.65 -0.40
CA GLN A 313 -30.80 7.53 -1.56
C GLN A 313 -31.68 8.77 -1.31
N PRO A 314 -31.32 9.94 -1.88
CA PRO A 314 -30.08 10.23 -2.62
C PRO A 314 -28.89 10.51 -1.67
N PRO A 315 -27.67 10.03 -1.99
CA PRO A 315 -26.49 10.34 -1.20
C PRO A 315 -26.07 11.81 -1.37
N PRO A 316 -25.45 12.45 -0.36
CA PRO A 316 -24.96 13.82 -0.49
C PRO A 316 -23.79 13.91 -1.48
N SER A 317 -23.74 14.96 -2.29
CA SER A 317 -22.70 15.16 -3.31
C SER A 317 -21.27 15.17 -2.77
N TYR A 318 -21.09 15.56 -1.50
CA TYR A 318 -19.78 15.60 -0.84
C TYR A 318 -19.34 14.26 -0.23
N LEU A 319 -20.16 13.21 -0.28
CA LEU A 319 -19.82 11.88 0.25
C LEU A 319 -18.56 11.32 -0.43
N ALA A 320 -18.51 11.39 -1.76
CA ALA A 320 -17.35 10.95 -2.54
C ALA A 320 -16.08 11.74 -2.19
N ARG A 321 -16.22 13.04 -1.88
CA ARG A 321 -15.10 13.88 -1.44
C ARG A 321 -14.58 13.47 -0.06
N ILE A 322 -15.46 13.12 0.88
CA ILE A 322 -15.03 12.60 2.19
C ILE A 322 -14.25 11.30 2.00
N LEU A 323 -14.78 10.37 1.21
CA LEU A 323 -14.13 9.07 0.95
C LEU A 323 -12.78 9.24 0.24
N SER A 324 -12.68 10.13 -0.74
CA SER A 324 -11.40 10.43 -1.42
C SER A 324 -10.34 11.02 -0.47
N ARG A 325 -10.75 11.79 0.54
CA ARG A 325 -9.83 12.50 1.44
C ARG A 325 -9.49 11.74 2.72
N ALA A 326 -10.49 11.11 3.33
CA ALA A 326 -10.43 10.47 4.63
C ALA A 326 -10.87 8.98 4.60
N GLY A 327 -11.04 8.41 3.42
CA GLY A 327 -11.35 7.00 3.24
C GLY A 327 -10.25 6.09 3.81
N LYS A 328 -10.68 5.00 4.45
CA LYS A 328 -9.80 3.96 4.96
C LYS A 328 -9.90 2.76 4.03
N TYR A 329 -8.87 2.58 3.20
CA TYR A 329 -8.80 1.49 2.23
C TYR A 329 -9.02 0.10 2.85
N THR A 330 -8.55 -0.16 4.08
CA THR A 330 -8.76 -1.45 4.73
C THR A 330 -10.24 -1.74 4.97
N VAL A 331 -11.07 -0.71 5.15
CA VAL A 331 -12.52 -0.84 5.31
C VAL A 331 -13.19 -0.92 3.94
N LEU A 332 -12.77 -0.07 3.00
CA LEU A 332 -13.33 -0.04 1.63
C LEU A 332 -13.08 -1.34 0.85
N LEU A 333 -11.93 -1.98 1.05
CA LEU A 333 -11.59 -3.24 0.40
C LEU A 333 -12.17 -4.47 1.13
N GLN A 334 -12.64 -4.32 2.37
CA GLN A 334 -13.27 -5.40 3.14
C GLN A 334 -14.79 -5.51 2.92
N SER A 335 -15.42 -4.52 2.28
CA SER A 335 -16.88 -4.43 2.22
C SER A 335 -17.54 -5.21 1.09
N ASP A 336 -16.79 -5.66 0.09
CA ASP A 336 -17.40 -6.15 -1.17
C ASP A 336 -17.37 -7.68 -1.35
N GLU A 337 -16.55 -8.44 -0.62
CA GLU A 337 -16.41 -9.89 -0.82
C GLU A 337 -16.45 -10.67 0.50
N LEU A 338 -17.61 -11.26 0.82
CA LEU A 338 -17.76 -12.23 1.91
C LEU A 338 -18.67 -13.39 1.48
N ASP A 339 -18.46 -13.91 0.29
CA ASP A 339 -18.74 -15.33 0.06
C ASP A 339 -17.44 -16.10 0.32
N CYS A 340 -17.47 -16.87 1.40
CA CYS A 340 -16.55 -17.95 1.76
C CYS A 340 -15.03 -17.80 1.68
N ASP A 341 -14.43 -16.61 1.60
CA ASP A 341 -13.07 -16.38 2.12
C ASP A 341 -12.84 -14.86 2.18
N ASN A 342 -12.25 -14.34 3.26
CA ASN A 342 -11.91 -12.91 3.40
C ASN A 342 -10.82 -12.49 2.38
N SER A 343 -10.89 -12.83 1.09
CA SER A 343 -9.89 -12.47 0.08
C SER A 343 -9.83 -10.95 -0.02
N ALA A 344 -8.63 -10.40 0.12
CA ALA A 344 -8.33 -9.12 -0.49
C ALA A 344 -7.47 -9.49 -1.70
N PRO A 345 -8.05 -9.89 -2.85
CA PRO A 345 -7.29 -10.55 -3.91
C PRO A 345 -6.36 -9.59 -4.67
N ILE A 346 -6.36 -8.29 -4.32
CA ILE A 346 -5.77 -7.22 -5.12
C ILE A 346 -4.53 -6.65 -4.41
N SER A 347 -3.52 -6.27 -5.20
CA SER A 347 -2.40 -5.44 -4.74
C SER A 347 -2.91 -4.09 -4.20
N MET A 348 -2.25 -3.53 -3.18
CA MET A 348 -2.61 -2.20 -2.66
C MET A 348 -2.11 -1.05 -3.54
N THR A 349 -1.16 -1.33 -4.43
CA THR A 349 -0.49 -0.31 -5.23
C THR A 349 -1.45 0.51 -6.08
N PRO A 350 -2.43 -0.06 -6.81
CA PRO A 350 -3.38 0.72 -7.60
C PRO A 350 -4.19 1.73 -6.77
N GLN A 351 -4.66 1.32 -5.58
CA GLN A 351 -5.40 2.23 -4.69
C GLN A 351 -4.51 3.36 -4.16
N ILE A 352 -3.25 3.07 -3.82
CA ILE A 352 -2.27 4.10 -3.41
C ILE A 352 -2.06 5.10 -4.55
N ILE A 353 -1.87 4.63 -5.77
CA ILE A 353 -1.67 5.46 -6.95
C ILE A 353 -2.88 6.38 -7.17
N LYS A 354 -4.09 5.82 -7.13
CA LYS A 354 -5.35 6.57 -7.24
C LYS A 354 -5.48 7.66 -6.17
N ASP A 355 -5.22 7.32 -4.91
CA ASP A 355 -5.29 8.26 -3.78
C ASP A 355 -4.27 9.40 -3.92
N VAL A 356 -3.07 9.12 -4.43
CA VAL A 356 -2.02 10.13 -4.63
C VAL A 356 -2.35 11.04 -5.82
N ILE A 357 -2.90 10.48 -6.90
CA ILE A 357 -3.20 11.24 -8.12
C ILE A 357 -4.35 12.22 -7.93
N CYS A 358 -5.34 11.88 -7.11
CA CYS A 358 -6.42 12.80 -6.74
C CYS A 358 -5.99 13.95 -5.80
N ARG A 359 -4.71 14.01 -5.41
CA ARG A 359 -4.20 15.00 -4.45
C ARG A 359 -3.34 16.07 -5.11
N GLU A 360 -3.37 17.24 -4.49
CA GLU A 360 -2.66 18.44 -4.90
C GLU A 360 -1.17 18.35 -4.56
N LEU A 361 -0.32 18.71 -5.52
CA LEU A 361 1.13 18.80 -5.38
C LEU A 361 1.62 20.08 -6.04
N ASP A 362 2.66 20.70 -5.48
CA ASP A 362 3.29 21.87 -6.09
C ASP A 362 4.16 21.44 -7.30
N ARG A 363 4.78 20.24 -7.24
CA ARG A 363 5.48 19.59 -8.36
C ARG A 363 4.85 18.21 -8.62
N ASN A 364 4.29 18.00 -9.82
CA ASN A 364 3.61 16.74 -10.16
C ASN A 364 4.54 15.52 -10.19
N TRP A 365 5.83 15.72 -10.51
CA TRP A 365 6.84 14.67 -10.52
C TRP A 365 7.16 14.09 -9.13
N ASP A 366 6.79 14.78 -8.04
CA ASP A 366 6.91 14.27 -6.66
C ASP A 366 6.09 12.99 -6.44
N ARG A 367 5.11 12.70 -7.32
CA ARG A 367 4.30 11.48 -7.30
C ARG A 367 5.14 10.22 -7.32
N LEU A 368 6.25 10.20 -8.06
CA LEU A 368 7.16 9.06 -8.11
C LEU A 368 7.73 8.75 -6.73
N ALA A 369 8.21 9.77 -6.02
CA ALA A 369 8.76 9.61 -4.67
C ALA A 369 7.67 9.21 -3.67
N ILE A 370 6.50 9.85 -3.72
CA ILE A 370 5.38 9.57 -2.81
C ILE A 370 4.89 8.12 -2.95
N ILE A 371 4.68 7.66 -4.19
CA ILE A 371 4.19 6.31 -4.47
C ILE A 371 5.26 5.29 -4.08
N ALA A 372 6.52 5.50 -4.46
CA ALA A 372 7.61 4.60 -4.06
C ALA A 372 7.71 4.44 -2.53
N ASN A 373 7.53 5.54 -1.80
CA ASN A 373 7.55 5.55 -0.34
C ASN A 373 6.34 4.82 0.28
N CYS A 374 5.13 5.06 -0.23
CA CYS A 374 3.91 4.39 0.23
C CYS A 374 3.93 2.88 -0.06
N CYS A 375 4.42 2.49 -1.24
CA CYS A 375 4.53 1.11 -1.70
C CYS A 375 5.78 0.39 -1.16
N GLN A 376 6.68 1.07 -0.46
CA GLN A 376 7.95 0.51 0.01
C GLN A 376 8.76 -0.14 -1.13
N TYR A 377 8.86 0.59 -2.23
CA TYR A 377 9.75 0.23 -3.31
C TYR A 377 11.20 0.40 -2.85
N ILE A 378 12.11 -0.34 -3.48
CA ILE A 378 13.55 -0.22 -3.23
C ILE A 378 14.22 0.53 -4.39
N ASN A 379 13.78 0.24 -5.62
CA ASN A 379 14.26 0.92 -6.82
C ASN A 379 13.51 2.25 -6.94
N ARG A 380 14.24 3.36 -7.00
CA ARG A 380 13.69 4.70 -7.28
C ARG A 380 13.99 5.09 -8.72
N LEU A 381 13.25 6.06 -9.22
CA LEU A 381 13.52 6.72 -10.49
C LEU A 381 13.93 8.17 -10.25
N ASP A 382 14.93 8.65 -10.97
CA ASP A 382 15.34 10.06 -10.93
C ASP A 382 14.29 10.92 -11.64
N SER A 383 13.54 11.68 -10.84
CA SER A 383 12.46 12.53 -11.35
C SER A 383 12.96 13.73 -12.17
N ARG A 384 14.18 14.22 -11.91
CA ARG A 384 14.76 15.36 -12.66
C ARG A 384 15.27 14.88 -14.00
N GLU A 385 16.05 13.79 -14.02
CA GLU A 385 16.58 13.22 -15.25
C GLU A 385 15.45 12.86 -16.22
N LEU A 386 14.40 12.20 -15.73
CA LEU A 386 13.26 11.81 -16.55
C LEU A 386 12.50 13.02 -17.09
N GLN A 387 12.32 14.05 -16.27
CA GLN A 387 11.65 15.29 -16.66
C GLN A 387 12.47 16.06 -17.72
N GLU A 388 13.77 16.22 -17.51
CA GLU A 388 14.68 16.92 -18.43
C GLU A 388 14.81 16.19 -19.77
N SER A 389 14.75 14.86 -19.74
CA SER A 389 14.76 13.99 -20.92
C SER A 389 13.40 13.95 -21.64
N GLY A 390 12.38 14.65 -21.15
CA GLY A 390 11.06 14.73 -21.79
C GLY A 390 10.22 13.45 -21.68
N ASN A 391 10.49 12.58 -20.71
CA ASN A 391 9.72 11.34 -20.52
C ASN A 391 8.31 11.62 -19.97
N SER A 392 7.39 10.70 -20.28
CA SER A 392 6.03 10.68 -19.72
C SER A 392 6.04 10.38 -18.22
N LEU A 393 5.28 11.15 -17.43
CA LEU A 393 5.10 10.87 -15.99
C LEU A 393 4.29 9.59 -15.79
N SER A 394 3.26 9.39 -16.61
CA SER A 394 2.44 8.17 -16.62
C SER A 394 3.25 6.90 -16.89
N LEU A 395 4.12 6.91 -17.91
CA LEU A 395 5.01 5.77 -18.19
C LEU A 395 6.09 5.60 -17.12
N SER A 396 6.55 6.70 -16.50
CA SER A 396 7.47 6.64 -15.37
C SER A 396 6.84 5.99 -14.14
N LEU A 397 5.55 6.24 -13.88
CA LEU A 397 4.79 5.57 -12.82
C LEU A 397 4.62 4.08 -13.08
N LEU A 398 4.31 3.70 -14.33
CA LEU A 398 4.23 2.30 -14.74
C LEU A 398 5.59 1.59 -14.57
N ALA A 399 6.66 2.17 -15.11
CA ALA A 399 8.02 1.63 -14.99
C ALA A 399 8.43 1.47 -13.51
N LEU A 400 8.15 2.47 -12.67
CA LEU A 400 8.44 2.42 -11.23
C LEU A 400 7.78 1.21 -10.56
N CYS A 401 6.52 0.91 -10.89
CA CYS A 401 5.81 -0.24 -10.33
C CYS A 401 6.40 -1.57 -10.82
N LEU A 402 6.65 -1.69 -12.13
CA LEU A 402 7.10 -2.94 -12.74
C LEU A 402 8.55 -3.29 -12.35
N VAL A 403 9.45 -2.31 -12.33
CA VAL A 403 10.84 -2.50 -11.87
C VAL A 403 10.91 -2.93 -10.40
N ASN A 404 9.89 -2.59 -9.60
CA ASN A 404 9.78 -3.06 -8.22
C ASN A 404 9.01 -4.38 -8.08
N GLY A 405 8.58 -4.99 -9.19
CA GLY A 405 8.04 -6.33 -9.25
C GLY A 405 6.54 -6.45 -9.05
N GLU A 406 5.76 -5.37 -9.16
CA GLU A 406 4.30 -5.51 -9.26
C GLU A 406 3.95 -6.41 -10.45
N ILE A 407 3.00 -7.32 -10.22
CA ILE A 407 2.67 -8.40 -11.16
C ILE A 407 1.51 -7.93 -12.04
N LEU A 408 1.70 -8.02 -13.35
CA LEU A 408 0.62 -7.85 -14.32
C LEU A 408 0.08 -9.22 -14.72
N SER A 409 -1.23 -9.32 -14.87
CA SER A 409 -1.82 -10.42 -15.60
C SER A 409 -1.59 -10.27 -17.09
N ASN A 410 -1.07 -11.34 -17.71
CA ASN A 410 -0.66 -11.33 -19.12
C ASN A 410 -1.27 -12.47 -19.94
N HIS A 411 -2.20 -13.23 -19.38
CA HIS A 411 -2.80 -14.37 -20.07
C HIS A 411 -3.74 -13.91 -21.19
N PRO A 412 -3.63 -14.46 -22.42
CA PRO A 412 -4.47 -14.02 -23.55
C PRO A 412 -5.97 -14.21 -23.30
N ALA A 413 -6.35 -15.24 -22.53
CA ALA A 413 -7.75 -15.54 -22.21
C ALA A 413 -8.41 -14.57 -21.21
N GLU A 414 -7.66 -13.70 -20.53
CA GLU A 414 -8.25 -12.77 -19.55
C GLU A 414 -9.10 -11.66 -20.16
N GLY A 415 -9.13 -11.53 -21.49
CA GLY A 415 -10.19 -10.77 -22.18
C GLY A 415 -10.27 -9.29 -21.83
N VAL A 416 -9.20 -8.68 -21.28
CA VAL A 416 -9.13 -7.22 -21.12
C VAL A 416 -9.34 -6.60 -22.50
N LYS A 417 -10.46 -5.90 -22.66
CA LYS A 417 -10.84 -5.32 -23.96
C LYS A 417 -9.76 -4.34 -24.37
N LEU A 418 -8.96 -4.72 -25.36
CA LEU A 418 -7.89 -3.92 -25.95
C LEU A 418 -8.32 -2.46 -26.19
N MET A 419 -9.52 -2.25 -26.71
CA MET A 419 -10.05 -0.91 -26.98
C MET A 419 -10.33 -0.10 -25.71
N ALA A 420 -10.76 -0.73 -24.62
CA ALA A 420 -10.95 -0.05 -23.34
C ALA A 420 -9.61 0.35 -22.72
N ALA A 421 -8.58 -0.52 -22.80
CA ALA A 421 -7.24 -0.25 -22.29
C ALA A 421 -6.56 0.96 -22.97
N ARG A 422 -6.81 1.20 -24.27
CA ARG A 422 -6.19 2.29 -25.03
C ARG A 422 -6.72 3.68 -24.65
N VAL A 423 -7.97 3.77 -24.21
CA VAL A 423 -8.70 5.05 -24.01
C VAL A 423 -8.78 5.48 -22.55
N VAL A 424 -8.12 4.77 -21.64
CA VAL A 424 -8.09 5.11 -20.22
C VAL A 424 -6.72 5.65 -19.78
N PRO A 425 -6.68 6.44 -18.69
CA PRO A 425 -5.42 6.83 -18.05
C PRO A 425 -4.66 5.62 -17.49
N ILE A 426 -3.37 5.81 -17.21
CA ILE A 426 -2.52 4.75 -16.67
C ILE A 426 -3.05 4.17 -15.36
N THR A 427 -3.72 4.97 -14.54
CA THR A 427 -4.29 4.52 -13.26
C THR A 427 -5.30 3.41 -13.43
N ASP A 428 -6.21 3.60 -14.38
CA ASP A 428 -7.30 2.67 -14.64
C ASP A 428 -6.77 1.46 -15.41
N LEU A 429 -5.76 1.66 -16.25
CA LEU A 429 -5.02 0.57 -16.88
C LEU A 429 -4.35 -0.35 -15.85
N LEU A 430 -3.65 0.23 -14.86
CA LEU A 430 -3.02 -0.53 -13.78
C LEU A 430 -4.09 -1.31 -13.00
N HIS A 431 -5.25 -0.71 -12.73
CA HIS A 431 -6.38 -1.42 -12.12
C HIS A 431 -6.91 -2.58 -12.97
N MET A 432 -6.87 -2.48 -14.31
CA MET A 432 -7.34 -3.55 -15.19
C MET A 432 -6.33 -4.69 -15.37
N HIS A 433 -5.03 -4.41 -15.23
CA HIS A 433 -3.97 -5.37 -15.55
C HIS A 433 -3.23 -5.91 -14.33
N PHE A 434 -3.36 -5.30 -13.16
CA PHE A 434 -2.72 -5.84 -11.97
C PHE A 434 -3.29 -7.22 -11.66
N PHE A 435 -2.41 -8.13 -11.28
CA PHE A 435 -2.82 -9.49 -11.01
C PHE A 435 -3.78 -9.53 -9.82
N ASP A 436 -5.00 -9.98 -10.12
CA ASP A 436 -6.04 -10.24 -9.15
C ASP A 436 -6.02 -11.74 -8.77
N GLY A 437 -6.35 -12.03 -7.51
CA GLY A 437 -6.40 -13.38 -6.98
C GLY A 437 -5.27 -13.71 -6.00
N LEU A 438 -4.58 -12.69 -5.46
CA LEU A 438 -3.60 -12.88 -4.40
C LEU A 438 -4.26 -13.49 -3.16
N GLU A 439 -3.82 -14.69 -2.78
CA GLU A 439 -4.33 -15.37 -1.60
C GLU A 439 -3.28 -15.40 -0.49
N CYS A 440 -3.62 -14.80 0.65
CA CYS A 440 -2.78 -14.88 1.84
C CYS A 440 -3.00 -16.23 2.55
N PRO A 441 -1.92 -16.92 2.94
CA PRO A 441 -2.00 -18.19 3.66
C PRO A 441 -2.62 -18.06 5.06
N GLU A 442 -2.57 -16.86 5.65
CA GLU A 442 -3.01 -16.60 7.02
C GLU A 442 -4.38 -15.92 7.05
N PRO A 443 -5.18 -16.16 8.11
CA PRO A 443 -6.49 -15.51 8.26
C PRO A 443 -6.38 -14.00 8.51
N THR A 444 -5.25 -13.52 9.02
CA THR A 444 -4.98 -12.13 9.39
C THR A 444 -3.78 -11.58 8.64
N GLY A 445 -3.71 -10.25 8.44
CA GLY A 445 -2.53 -9.62 7.83
C GLY A 445 -2.46 -9.70 6.31
N LYS A 446 -3.58 -10.03 5.64
CA LYS A 446 -3.66 -10.27 4.19
C LYS A 446 -3.09 -9.14 3.34
N LEU A 447 -3.46 -7.90 3.64
CA LEU A 447 -2.94 -6.74 2.91
C LEU A 447 -1.42 -6.58 3.10
N THR A 448 -0.90 -6.79 4.31
CA THR A 448 0.55 -6.74 4.57
C THR A 448 1.28 -7.82 3.79
N PHE A 449 0.72 -9.03 3.73
CA PHE A 449 1.24 -10.13 2.92
C PHE A 449 1.25 -9.76 1.42
N ASN A 450 0.13 -9.29 0.90
CA ASN A 450 0.00 -8.94 -0.52
C ASN A 450 0.96 -7.82 -0.97
N LYS A 451 1.44 -6.95 -0.07
CA LYS A 451 2.51 -5.97 -0.41
C LYS A 451 3.80 -6.65 -0.84
N GLY A 452 4.07 -7.85 -0.32
CA GLY A 452 5.24 -8.64 -0.64
C GLY A 452 5.04 -9.55 -1.86
N CYS A 453 3.83 -9.63 -2.43
CA CYS A 453 3.56 -10.43 -3.63
C CYS A 453 4.13 -9.74 -4.88
N ARG A 454 5.46 -9.81 -5.04
CA ARG A 454 6.22 -9.10 -6.08
C ARG A 454 7.32 -9.96 -6.66
N PHE A 455 7.60 -9.78 -7.94
CA PHE A 455 8.77 -10.36 -8.58
C PHE A 455 10.08 -9.82 -7.97
N SER A 456 11.09 -10.67 -7.90
CA SER A 456 12.46 -10.31 -7.52
C SER A 456 13.33 -10.04 -8.74
N ASN A 457 14.36 -9.21 -8.58
CA ASN A 457 15.41 -8.97 -9.59
C ASN A 457 14.85 -8.75 -11.00
N VAL A 458 13.92 -7.79 -11.10
CA VAL A 458 13.19 -7.51 -12.33
C VAL A 458 14.02 -6.65 -13.29
N ILE A 459 13.98 -7.02 -14.56
CA ILE A 459 14.53 -6.26 -15.68
C ILE A 459 13.45 -6.15 -16.75
N LEU A 460 13.13 -4.92 -17.15
CA LEU A 460 12.21 -4.67 -18.26
C LEU A 460 12.96 -4.88 -19.58
N THR A 461 12.36 -5.66 -20.47
CA THR A 461 12.87 -5.95 -21.82
C THR A 461 11.79 -5.67 -22.87
N GLU A 462 12.16 -5.62 -24.14
CA GLU A 462 11.18 -5.45 -25.23
C GLU A 462 10.17 -6.60 -25.32
N GLU A 463 10.56 -7.81 -24.90
CA GLU A 463 9.67 -8.97 -24.93
C GLU A 463 8.70 -9.01 -23.75
N GLY A 464 9.09 -8.45 -22.60
CA GLY A 464 8.32 -8.52 -21.37
C GLY A 464 9.13 -8.20 -20.11
N ILE A 465 8.55 -8.60 -18.98
CA ILE A 465 9.15 -8.48 -17.66
C ILE A 465 10.03 -9.72 -17.43
N MET A 466 11.34 -9.54 -17.40
CA MET A 466 12.28 -10.61 -17.05
C MET A 466 12.49 -10.64 -15.54
N THR A 467 12.42 -11.82 -14.95
CA THR A 467 12.62 -12.05 -13.51
C THR A 467 13.32 -13.39 -13.30
N GLU A 468 13.59 -13.76 -12.06
CA GLU A 468 14.22 -15.02 -11.68
C GLU A 468 13.36 -15.78 -10.67
N GLY A 469 13.44 -17.11 -10.74
CA GLY A 469 12.76 -17.99 -9.81
C GLY A 469 12.93 -19.47 -10.17
N HIS A 470 12.06 -20.30 -9.61
CA HIS A 470 12.04 -21.74 -9.80
C HIS A 470 10.79 -22.14 -10.59
N LEU A 471 10.97 -22.92 -11.65
CA LEU A 471 9.88 -23.45 -12.46
C LEU A 471 9.68 -24.92 -12.15
N TRP A 472 8.45 -25.28 -11.83
CA TRP A 472 8.04 -26.62 -11.41
C TRP A 472 7.11 -27.23 -12.46
N ARG A 473 7.32 -28.50 -12.77
CA ARG A 473 6.38 -29.32 -13.54
C ARG A 473 5.45 -30.04 -12.57
N LEU A 474 4.15 -29.90 -12.73
CA LEU A 474 3.18 -30.68 -11.96
C LEU A 474 3.19 -32.13 -12.43
N ASP A 475 3.26 -33.07 -11.48
CA ASP A 475 3.42 -34.50 -11.73
C ASP A 475 2.15 -35.26 -11.28
N GLU A 476 2.20 -35.95 -10.13
CA GLU A 476 1.12 -36.80 -9.64
C GLU A 476 0.14 -36.08 -8.72
N GLU A 477 -1.15 -36.35 -8.92
CA GLU A 477 -2.20 -35.94 -8.00
C GLU A 477 -2.32 -36.86 -6.78
N ILE A 478 -2.53 -36.25 -5.61
CA ILE A 478 -2.72 -36.87 -4.31
C ILE A 478 -4.09 -36.43 -3.77
N SER A 479 -5.03 -37.37 -3.69
CA SER A 479 -6.31 -37.15 -3.03
C SER A 479 -6.15 -37.15 -1.51
N THR A 480 -6.62 -36.10 -0.82
CA THR A 480 -6.59 -36.01 0.65
C THR A 480 -7.90 -36.42 1.33
N SER A 481 -8.92 -36.80 0.55
CA SER A 481 -10.24 -37.26 1.02
C SER A 481 -10.15 -38.38 2.07
N GLY A 482 -9.14 -39.25 1.96
CA GLY A 482 -8.85 -40.33 2.91
C GLY A 482 -8.50 -39.89 4.33
N PHE A 483 -8.12 -38.62 4.55
CA PHE A 483 -7.75 -38.10 5.87
C PHE A 483 -8.93 -38.10 6.85
N ARG A 484 -10.14 -37.70 6.40
CA ARG A 484 -11.34 -37.69 7.25
C ARG A 484 -11.67 -39.10 7.76
N ARG A 485 -11.54 -40.10 6.88
CA ARG A 485 -11.69 -41.51 7.23
C ARG A 485 -10.62 -41.92 8.26
N HIS A 486 -9.36 -41.59 8.03
CA HIS A 486 -8.28 -41.87 8.98
C HIS A 486 -8.56 -41.28 10.38
N VAL A 487 -8.96 -40.01 10.48
CA VAL A 487 -9.32 -39.38 11.76
C VAL A 487 -10.48 -40.13 12.43
N PHE A 488 -11.54 -40.46 11.69
CA PHE A 488 -12.70 -41.21 12.19
C PHE A 488 -12.35 -42.61 12.71
N TRP A 489 -11.45 -43.34 12.04
CA TRP A 489 -11.00 -44.66 12.49
C TRP A 489 -10.18 -44.59 13.78
N HIS A 490 -9.34 -43.57 13.93
CA HIS A 490 -8.51 -43.39 15.13
C HIS A 490 -9.29 -42.87 16.35
N THR A 491 -10.38 -42.11 16.16
CA THR A 491 -11.27 -41.72 17.26
C THR A 491 -12.13 -42.89 17.76
N ARG A 492 -12.47 -43.87 16.91
CA ARG A 492 -13.24 -45.08 17.30
C ARG A 492 -12.43 -46.15 18.05
N LYS A 493 -11.11 -46.28 17.81
CA LYS A 493 -10.27 -47.24 18.55
C LYS A 493 -10.10 -46.79 20.01
N LYS A 494 -10.89 -47.38 20.90
CA LYS A 494 -10.74 -47.26 22.36
C LYS A 494 -9.40 -47.87 22.80
N ARG A 495 -8.39 -47.01 22.95
CA ARG A 495 -7.07 -47.28 23.54
C ARG A 495 -6.18 -48.24 22.71
N ASN A 496 -4.88 -47.93 22.66
CA ASN A 496 -3.87 -48.88 22.20
C ASN A 496 -3.65 -49.98 23.27
N ARG A 497 -2.83 -51.02 22.97
CA ARG A 497 -2.51 -52.12 23.91
C ARG A 497 -1.89 -51.64 25.24
N PHE A 498 -1.51 -50.37 25.34
CA PHE A 498 -0.91 -49.72 26.51
C PHE A 498 -1.86 -48.71 27.20
N GLY A 499 -3.15 -48.72 26.89
CA GLY A 499 -4.16 -47.89 27.58
C GLY A 499 -4.17 -46.39 27.19
N GLN A 500 -3.32 -45.96 26.27
CA GLN A 500 -3.27 -44.57 25.79
C GLN A 500 -4.30 -44.33 24.67
N ARG A 501 -4.96 -43.16 24.72
CA ARG A 501 -5.81 -42.68 23.61
C ARG A 501 -4.91 -42.44 22.39
N CYS A 502 -5.22 -43.10 21.27
CA CYS A 502 -4.59 -42.80 19.99
C CYS A 502 -4.94 -41.36 19.59
N ARG A 503 -3.98 -40.43 19.67
CA ARG A 503 -4.17 -39.10 19.10
C ARG A 503 -4.10 -39.21 17.58
N PRO A 504 -5.03 -38.58 16.83
CA PRO A 504 -4.91 -38.52 15.38
C PRO A 504 -3.60 -37.81 15.00
N LEU A 505 -2.93 -38.31 13.96
CA LEU A 505 -1.76 -37.65 13.39
C LEU A 505 -2.13 -36.23 12.93
N ARG A 506 -1.20 -35.27 13.08
CA ARG A 506 -1.31 -33.98 12.40
C ARG A 506 -1.51 -34.19 10.89
N PRO A 507 -2.33 -33.38 10.20
CA PRO A 507 -2.60 -33.54 8.77
C PRO A 507 -1.32 -33.64 7.92
N LEU A 508 -0.32 -32.79 8.18
CA LEU A 508 0.94 -32.83 7.44
C LEU A 508 1.75 -34.12 7.68
N ARG A 509 1.69 -34.68 8.89
CA ARG A 509 2.35 -35.94 9.23
C ARG A 509 1.66 -37.15 8.61
N TRP A 510 0.34 -37.10 8.44
CA TRP A 510 -0.40 -38.09 7.66
C TRP A 510 -0.05 -37.99 6.17
N LEU A 511 0.06 -36.76 5.63
CA LEU A 511 0.46 -36.52 4.25
C LEU A 511 1.87 -37.07 3.98
N ALA A 512 2.83 -36.82 4.87
CA ALA A 512 4.19 -37.37 4.76
C ALA A 512 4.20 -38.90 4.65
N PHE A 513 3.30 -39.59 5.37
CA PHE A 513 3.15 -41.05 5.26
C PHE A 513 2.53 -41.48 3.94
N GLN A 514 1.51 -40.78 3.43
CA GLN A 514 0.92 -41.07 2.13
C GLN A 514 1.92 -40.91 0.98
N VAL A 515 2.71 -39.84 1.02
CA VAL A 515 3.77 -39.56 0.05
C VAL A 515 4.86 -40.64 0.11
N ALA A 516 5.23 -41.11 1.31
CA ALA A 516 6.18 -42.23 1.46
C ALA A 516 5.68 -43.54 0.82
N ASN A 517 4.37 -43.84 0.94
CA ASN A 517 3.77 -45.03 0.35
C ASN A 517 3.76 -45.00 -1.19
N ARG A 518 3.91 -43.81 -1.79
CA ARG A 518 4.07 -43.61 -3.24
C ARG A 518 5.53 -43.54 -3.68
N HIS A 519 6.47 -43.99 -2.84
CA HIS A 519 7.91 -43.99 -3.12
C HIS A 519 8.56 -42.59 -3.26
N LEU A 520 7.86 -41.53 -2.86
CA LEU A 520 8.38 -40.15 -2.85
C LEU A 520 9.14 -39.85 -1.53
N HIS A 521 10.19 -40.62 -1.27
CA HIS A 521 10.90 -40.62 0.02
C HIS A 521 11.54 -39.26 0.37
N ILE A 522 12.05 -38.53 -0.63
CA ILE A 522 12.65 -37.20 -0.42
C ILE A 522 11.62 -36.20 0.09
N LEU A 523 10.47 -36.12 -0.57
CA LEU A 523 9.38 -35.23 -0.17
C LEU A 523 8.84 -35.60 1.22
N SER A 524 8.69 -36.90 1.51
CA SER A 524 8.28 -37.38 2.83
C SER A 524 9.26 -36.95 3.94
N ALA A 525 10.56 -37.12 3.72
CA ALA A 525 11.59 -36.70 4.68
C ALA A 525 11.52 -35.18 4.94
N LYS A 526 11.39 -34.37 3.88
CA LYS A 526 11.27 -32.92 3.99
C LYS A 526 10.02 -32.46 4.72
N LEU A 527 8.89 -33.13 4.50
CA LEU A 527 7.67 -32.87 5.28
C LEU A 527 7.87 -33.21 6.77
N HIS A 528 8.58 -34.30 7.08
CA HIS A 528 8.92 -34.64 8.47
C HIS A 528 9.84 -33.61 9.13
N ASP A 529 10.83 -33.09 8.41
CA ASP A 529 11.73 -32.03 8.90
C ASP A 529 10.93 -30.78 9.31
N ILE A 530 10.01 -30.32 8.44
CA ILE A 530 9.13 -29.18 8.74
C ILE A 530 8.23 -29.45 9.97
N VAL A 531 7.64 -30.65 10.08
CA VAL A 531 6.81 -30.99 11.26
C VAL A 531 7.61 -30.92 12.56
N GLY A 532 8.91 -31.22 12.50
CA GLY A 532 9.83 -31.14 13.63
C GLY A 532 10.33 -29.72 13.96
N LEU A 533 10.13 -28.77 13.06
CA LEU A 533 10.66 -27.42 13.14
C LEU A 533 9.93 -26.64 14.25
N ARG A 534 10.65 -26.26 15.31
CA ARG A 534 10.07 -25.53 16.45
C ARG A 534 10.14 -24.01 16.27
N HIS A 535 11.20 -23.51 15.64
CA HIS A 535 11.42 -22.09 15.40
C HIS A 535 12.12 -21.93 14.02
N PRO A 536 11.56 -21.15 13.08
CA PRO A 536 12.23 -20.86 11.81
C PRO A 536 13.48 -20.01 12.07
N LEU A 537 14.60 -20.41 11.47
CA LEU A 537 15.89 -19.71 11.53
C LEU A 537 16.16 -18.92 10.23
N THR A 538 15.51 -19.31 9.14
CA THR A 538 15.64 -18.69 7.82
C THR A 538 14.31 -18.15 7.31
N PHE A 539 14.37 -17.16 6.41
CA PHE A 539 13.19 -16.63 5.72
C PHE A 539 12.41 -17.73 4.98
N ALA A 540 13.10 -18.67 4.33
CA ALA A 540 12.48 -19.79 3.64
C ALA A 540 11.72 -20.72 4.59
N GLU A 541 12.26 -20.99 5.78
CA GLU A 541 11.56 -21.78 6.82
C GLU A 541 10.33 -21.04 7.37
N GLU A 542 10.43 -19.71 7.53
CA GLU A 542 9.28 -18.90 7.95
C GLU A 542 8.16 -18.98 6.91
N TRP A 543 8.49 -18.82 5.63
CA TRP A 543 7.55 -18.99 4.53
C TRP A 543 6.93 -20.40 4.51
N GLN A 544 7.75 -21.43 4.63
CA GLN A 544 7.29 -22.82 4.67
C GLN A 544 6.31 -23.03 5.83
N MET A 545 6.58 -22.50 7.01
CA MET A 545 5.68 -22.58 8.16
C MET A 545 4.33 -21.92 7.90
N ARG A 546 4.29 -20.79 7.17
CA ARG A 546 3.03 -20.16 6.74
C ARG A 546 2.26 -21.06 5.76
N MET A 547 2.94 -21.64 4.78
CA MET A 547 2.33 -22.57 3.82
C MET A 547 1.82 -23.87 4.46
N VAL A 548 2.44 -24.35 5.54
CA VAL A 548 1.94 -25.50 6.32
C VAL A 548 0.52 -25.28 6.81
N ILE A 549 0.17 -24.07 7.23
CA ILE A 549 -1.18 -23.76 7.75
C ILE A 549 -2.22 -24.04 6.66
N LYS A 550 -2.01 -23.51 5.45
CA LYS A 550 -2.88 -23.77 4.28
C LYS A 550 -2.85 -25.21 3.84
N MET A 551 -1.68 -25.85 3.83
CA MET A 551 -1.55 -27.26 3.44
C MET A 551 -2.35 -28.17 4.38
N GLU A 552 -2.23 -27.97 5.70
CA GLU A 552 -3.03 -28.74 6.66
C GLU A 552 -4.52 -28.46 6.56
N GLU A 553 -4.91 -27.23 6.21
CA GLU A 553 -6.30 -26.88 5.94
C GLU A 553 -6.84 -27.58 4.70
N ALA A 554 -6.09 -27.57 3.59
CA ALA A 554 -6.43 -28.29 2.37
C ALA A 554 -6.64 -29.79 2.64
N VAL A 555 -5.72 -30.43 3.39
CA VAL A 555 -5.84 -31.84 3.81
C VAL A 555 -7.07 -32.07 4.68
N ARG A 556 -7.41 -31.16 5.60
CA ARG A 556 -8.62 -31.27 6.43
C ARG A 556 -9.90 -31.14 5.59
N ARG A 557 -9.91 -30.21 4.63
CA ARG A 557 -11.04 -29.98 3.72
C ARG A 557 -11.20 -31.13 2.72
N GLY A 558 -10.12 -31.84 2.40
CA GLY A 558 -10.13 -32.95 1.43
C GLY A 558 -9.76 -32.52 0.01
N LYS A 559 -9.12 -31.34 -0.15
CA LYS A 559 -8.70 -30.80 -1.45
C LYS A 559 -7.64 -31.70 -2.11
N THR A 560 -7.55 -31.64 -3.44
CA THR A 560 -6.52 -32.36 -4.19
C THR A 560 -5.18 -31.63 -4.07
N LEU A 561 -4.11 -32.38 -3.88
CA LEU A 561 -2.73 -31.88 -3.92
C LEU A 561 -2.02 -32.45 -5.14
N CYS A 562 -1.00 -31.78 -5.64
CA CYS A 562 -0.18 -32.30 -6.71
C CYS A 562 1.30 -32.14 -6.37
N THR A 563 2.07 -33.20 -6.60
CA THR A 563 3.52 -33.14 -6.45
C THR A 563 4.12 -32.44 -7.65
N ALA A 564 5.28 -31.82 -7.46
CA ALA A 564 5.97 -31.18 -8.56
C ALA A 564 7.48 -31.38 -8.48
N THR A 565 8.09 -31.46 -9.65
CA THR A 565 9.53 -31.59 -9.84
C THR A 565 10.11 -30.31 -10.41
N LEU A 566 11.29 -29.94 -9.92
CA LEU A 566 11.97 -28.74 -10.38
C LEU A 566 12.56 -28.94 -11.79
N ILE A 567 12.32 -27.98 -12.69
CA ILE A 567 12.87 -27.96 -14.05
C ILE A 567 14.20 -27.19 -14.06
N GLY A 568 15.31 -27.90 -14.19
CA GLY A 568 16.63 -27.28 -14.37
C GLY A 568 17.80 -28.17 -13.92
N PRO A 569 19.04 -27.71 -14.11
CA PRO A 569 20.23 -28.43 -13.69
C PRO A 569 20.46 -28.26 -12.18
N GLY A 570 20.57 -29.36 -11.44
CA GLY A 570 20.81 -29.35 -9.99
C GLY A 570 20.26 -30.60 -9.30
N PRO A 571 20.33 -30.66 -7.95
CA PRO A 571 19.64 -31.71 -7.20
C PRO A 571 18.12 -31.66 -7.48
N CYS A 572 17.44 -32.81 -7.47
CA CYS A 572 16.00 -32.90 -7.73
C CYS A 572 15.21 -32.16 -6.64
N GLY A 573 14.90 -30.89 -6.88
CA GLY A 573 13.96 -30.13 -6.06
C GLY A 573 12.59 -30.79 -6.11
N VAL A 574 11.92 -30.84 -4.96
CA VAL A 574 10.58 -31.41 -4.83
C VAL A 574 9.63 -30.38 -4.23
N ALA A 575 8.39 -30.36 -4.70
CA ALA A 575 7.36 -29.51 -4.17
C ALA A 575 6.01 -30.24 -4.11
N ILE A 576 5.07 -29.64 -3.38
CA ILE A 576 3.67 -30.07 -3.36
C ILE A 576 2.77 -28.84 -3.32
N PHE A 577 1.81 -28.79 -4.22
CA PHE A 577 0.88 -27.69 -4.41
C PHE A 577 -0.56 -28.12 -4.16
N ILE A 578 -1.42 -27.18 -3.77
CA ILE A 578 -2.86 -27.37 -3.63
C ILE A 578 -3.50 -27.06 -4.99
N ILE A 579 -4.20 -28.02 -5.59
CA ILE A 579 -4.96 -27.82 -6.82
C ILE A 579 -6.43 -27.70 -6.48
N GLU A 580 -7.08 -26.65 -6.97
CA GLU A 580 -8.54 -26.53 -6.89
C GLU A 580 -9.16 -27.14 -8.14
N SER A 581 -9.97 -28.19 -7.94
CA SER A 581 -10.83 -28.80 -8.95
C SER A 581 -11.99 -27.85 -9.25
N GLY A 582 -12.22 -27.51 -10.52
CA GLY A 582 -13.15 -26.46 -10.97
C GLY A 582 -14.65 -26.75 -10.84
N GLU A 583 -15.11 -27.33 -9.73
CA GLU A 583 -16.53 -27.54 -9.45
C GLU A 583 -16.84 -27.13 -8.00
N ASP A 584 -17.21 -25.86 -7.81
CA ASP A 584 -18.01 -25.42 -6.67
C ASP A 584 -19.00 -24.34 -7.15
N ASP A 585 -19.67 -24.62 -8.27
CA ASP A 585 -20.89 -23.89 -8.67
C ASP A 585 -22.04 -24.37 -7.78
N GLY A 586 -22.11 -23.80 -6.58
CA GLY A 586 -23.24 -23.95 -5.69
C GLY A 586 -24.51 -23.40 -6.34
N GLU A 587 -25.42 -24.30 -6.67
CA GLU A 587 -26.83 -24.07 -7.02
C GLU A 587 -27.45 -22.90 -6.19
N SER A 588 -27.51 -21.70 -6.77
CA SER A 588 -28.32 -20.60 -6.23
C SER A 588 -29.57 -20.45 -7.09
N GLY A 589 -30.67 -21.04 -6.63
CA GLY A 589 -32.00 -20.74 -7.15
C GLY A 589 -32.36 -19.29 -6.84
N PHE A 590 -32.41 -18.43 -7.85
CA PHE A 590 -33.06 -17.13 -7.78
C PHE A 590 -34.08 -16.98 -8.91
N THR A 591 -35.35 -16.96 -8.50
CA THR A 591 -36.48 -16.46 -9.29
C THR A 591 -36.31 -14.96 -9.52
N SER A 592 -36.48 -14.54 -10.76
CA SER A 592 -36.26 -13.20 -11.30
C SER A 592 -37.43 -12.24 -11.07
N SER A 593 -37.12 -10.97 -10.77
CA SER A 593 -37.78 -9.76 -11.32
C SER A 593 -37.13 -8.44 -10.83
N PRO A 594 -37.31 -7.31 -11.56
CA PRO A 594 -36.18 -6.50 -12.03
C PRO A 594 -36.16 -5.04 -11.50
N ASP A 595 -34.97 -4.48 -11.28
CA ASP A 595 -34.60 -3.10 -11.68
C ASP A 595 -33.22 -2.72 -11.12
N SER A 596 -32.20 -2.64 -11.97
CA SER A 596 -31.28 -1.49 -12.08
C SER A 596 -30.27 -1.77 -13.21
N GLY A 597 -30.17 -0.83 -14.15
CA GLY A 597 -29.42 -0.99 -15.38
C GLY A 597 -27.91 -0.80 -15.18
N TYR A 598 -27.16 -1.89 -15.27
CA TYR A 598 -25.87 -1.98 -15.94
C TYR A 598 -25.74 -3.42 -16.46
N ARG A 599 -26.06 -3.62 -17.74
CA ARG A 599 -25.96 -4.93 -18.41
C ARG A 599 -24.51 -5.27 -18.66
N SER A 600 -24.00 -6.23 -17.90
CA SER A 600 -22.93 -7.12 -18.35
C SER A 600 -23.52 -8.10 -19.37
N PRO A 601 -23.00 -8.25 -20.60
CA PRO A 601 -23.43 -9.33 -21.49
C PRO A 601 -22.54 -10.56 -21.25
N ILE A 602 -23.10 -11.56 -20.55
CA ILE A 602 -22.61 -12.94 -20.57
C ILE A 602 -23.16 -13.64 -21.82
N ALA A 603 -22.28 -14.40 -22.46
CA ALA A 603 -22.51 -15.50 -23.40
C ALA A 603 -23.36 -15.22 -24.64
N GLY A 604 -22.66 -14.85 -25.72
CA GLY A 604 -23.12 -14.99 -27.10
C GLY A 604 -22.02 -15.63 -27.94
N SER A 605 -22.26 -16.88 -28.35
CA SER A 605 -21.61 -17.67 -29.40
C SER A 605 -20.41 -17.05 -30.15
N ARG A 606 -19.26 -17.69 -29.94
CA ARG A 606 -18.21 -18.02 -30.92
C ARG A 606 -18.43 -17.48 -32.35
N THR A 607 -17.54 -16.58 -32.77
CA THR A 607 -16.71 -16.67 -33.99
C THR A 607 -15.74 -15.49 -33.99
N GLY A 608 -14.56 -15.70 -33.41
CA GLY A 608 -13.41 -14.80 -33.50
C GLY A 608 -12.18 -15.67 -33.59
N THR A 609 -11.55 -15.69 -34.75
CA THR A 609 -10.32 -16.44 -35.05
C THR A 609 -9.13 -15.75 -34.40
N ASP A 610 -8.64 -16.27 -33.27
CA ASP A 610 -7.35 -15.84 -32.70
C ASP A 610 -6.45 -17.06 -32.46
N SER A 611 -5.38 -17.17 -33.27
CA SER A 611 -4.41 -18.26 -33.28
C SER A 611 -3.71 -18.48 -31.94
N ASP A 612 -3.62 -17.43 -31.10
CA ASP A 612 -2.92 -17.49 -29.82
C ASP A 612 -3.66 -18.39 -28.81
N THR A 613 -5.00 -18.43 -28.84
CA THR A 613 -5.80 -19.27 -27.94
C THR A 613 -5.60 -20.76 -28.22
N MET A 614 -5.37 -21.14 -29.49
CA MET A 614 -5.13 -22.53 -29.88
C MET A 614 -3.78 -23.09 -29.40
N VAL A 615 -2.80 -22.23 -29.09
CA VAL A 615 -1.48 -22.66 -28.58
C VAL A 615 -1.59 -23.16 -27.14
N PHE A 616 -2.48 -22.57 -26.34
CA PHE A 616 -2.61 -22.89 -24.91
C PHE A 616 -3.53 -24.09 -24.62
N GLU A 617 -4.47 -24.41 -25.52
CA GLU A 617 -5.29 -25.63 -25.43
C GLU A 617 -4.46 -26.93 -25.64
N GLN A 618 -3.22 -26.83 -26.14
CA GLN A 618 -2.32 -27.96 -26.42
C GLN A 618 -1.24 -28.18 -25.34
N LEU A 619 -1.18 -27.33 -24.30
CA LEU A 619 -0.23 -27.48 -23.20
C LEU A 619 -0.73 -28.54 -22.20
N GLU A 620 -0.31 -29.79 -22.38
CA GLU A 620 -0.75 -30.96 -21.58
C GLU A 620 -0.25 -30.97 -20.12
N SER A 621 0.72 -30.12 -19.74
CA SER A 621 1.33 -30.13 -18.40
C SER A 621 1.13 -28.80 -17.69
N GLY A 622 0.62 -28.83 -16.46
CA GLY A 622 0.55 -27.66 -15.60
C GLY A 622 1.94 -27.29 -15.05
N TYR A 623 2.27 -26.00 -15.08
CA TYR A 623 3.52 -25.49 -14.53
C TYR A 623 3.25 -24.53 -13.36
N VAL A 624 4.18 -24.47 -12.42
CA VAL A 624 4.14 -23.50 -11.34
C VAL A 624 5.45 -22.72 -11.32
N PHE A 625 5.36 -21.40 -11.22
CA PHE A 625 6.51 -20.51 -11.02
C PHE A 625 6.50 -19.99 -9.58
N THR A 626 7.63 -20.15 -8.90
CA THR A 626 7.83 -19.59 -7.56
C THR A 626 9.07 -18.73 -7.50
N SER A 627 9.01 -17.63 -6.75
CA SER A 627 10.18 -16.78 -6.52
C SER A 627 10.16 -16.26 -5.09
N PHE A 628 11.32 -16.20 -4.45
CA PHE A 628 11.47 -15.81 -3.04
C PHE A 628 12.73 -14.97 -2.86
N GLN A 629 12.57 -13.78 -2.30
CA GLN A 629 13.69 -12.90 -1.96
C GLN A 629 13.43 -12.29 -0.58
N PRO A 630 14.29 -12.54 0.42
CA PRO A 630 14.16 -11.88 1.71
C PRO A 630 14.40 -10.37 1.57
N GLU A 631 13.79 -9.59 2.46
CA GLU A 631 14.03 -8.17 2.58
C GLU A 631 15.55 -7.89 2.68
N ARG A 632 16.03 -6.87 1.96
CA ARG A 632 17.40 -6.41 2.18
C ARG A 632 17.48 -5.76 3.56
N ARG A 633 18.36 -6.31 4.40
CA ARG A 633 18.78 -5.67 5.66
C ARG A 633 20.04 -4.87 5.42
N GLY A 634 20.05 -3.64 5.92
CA GLY A 634 21.16 -2.71 5.87
C GLY A 634 22.39 -3.16 6.64
N LEU A 635 23.52 -2.59 6.22
CA LEU A 635 24.78 -2.65 6.96
C LEU A 635 24.55 -2.10 8.38
N GLU A 636 25.12 -2.77 9.38
CA GLU A 636 25.01 -2.43 10.81
C GLU A 636 23.62 -2.64 11.44
N GLY A 637 22.73 -3.42 10.82
CA GLY A 637 21.46 -3.83 11.42
C GLY A 637 20.29 -2.85 11.21
N PHE A 638 20.43 -1.88 10.30
CA PHE A 638 19.36 -0.95 9.93
C PHE A 638 18.51 -1.51 8.77
N ASP A 639 17.23 -1.18 8.69
CA ASP A 639 16.31 -1.67 7.65
C ASP A 639 16.32 -0.73 6.42
N TYR A 640 16.40 -1.27 5.19
CA TYR A 640 16.36 -0.50 3.91
C TYR A 640 14.96 -0.03 3.51
N ASN A 641 13.93 -0.38 4.27
CA ASN A 641 12.50 -0.18 3.96
C ASN A 641 11.99 -1.12 2.89
N ASP A 642 12.74 -2.20 2.67
CA ASP A 642 12.39 -3.23 1.71
C ASP A 642 11.31 -4.15 2.29
N LEU A 643 10.78 -5.02 1.45
CA LEU A 643 9.82 -6.03 1.86
C LEU A 643 10.32 -7.39 1.41
N ASP A 644 9.98 -8.40 2.19
CA ASP A 644 10.06 -9.79 1.76
C ASP A 644 9.21 -9.98 0.51
N ARG A 645 9.83 -10.51 -0.55
CA ARG A 645 9.18 -10.79 -1.83
C ARG A 645 8.91 -12.27 -1.99
N HIS A 646 7.71 -12.58 -2.44
CA HIS A 646 7.29 -13.95 -2.68
C HIS A 646 6.28 -14.01 -3.83
N VAL A 647 6.42 -15.04 -4.66
CA VAL A 647 5.53 -15.33 -5.78
C VAL A 647 5.28 -16.82 -5.82
N SER A 648 4.04 -17.23 -6.04
CA SER A 648 3.66 -18.62 -6.28
C SER A 648 2.46 -18.65 -7.22
N LEU A 649 2.74 -18.83 -8.51
CA LEU A 649 1.77 -18.71 -9.60
C LEU A 649 1.69 -20.01 -10.40
N GLU A 650 0.47 -20.49 -10.63
CA GLU A 650 0.22 -21.43 -11.71
C GLU A 650 0.35 -20.67 -13.04
N VAL A 651 1.12 -21.23 -13.97
CA VAL A 651 1.47 -20.59 -15.24
C VAL A 651 1.36 -21.55 -16.40
N ASP A 652 1.02 -21.01 -17.56
CA ASP A 652 1.28 -21.68 -18.83
C ASP A 652 2.70 -21.33 -19.28
N CYS A 653 3.46 -22.35 -19.67
CA CYS A 653 4.87 -22.20 -20.03
C CYS A 653 5.10 -22.60 -21.49
N ILE A 654 5.62 -21.68 -22.28
CA ILE A 654 6.11 -21.96 -23.63
C ILE A 654 7.62 -22.25 -23.55
N ASP A 655 8.04 -23.33 -24.19
CA ASP A 655 9.42 -23.84 -24.25
C ASP A 655 10.07 -24.06 -22.87
N PRO A 656 9.54 -24.97 -22.03
CA PRO A 656 10.00 -25.20 -20.66
C PRO A 656 11.47 -25.66 -20.55
N ASP A 657 11.96 -26.34 -21.59
CA ASP A 657 13.27 -26.99 -21.68
C ASP A 657 14.31 -26.18 -22.48
N MET A 658 14.09 -24.87 -22.71
CA MET A 658 15.06 -24.02 -23.42
C MET A 658 16.48 -24.12 -22.84
N LYS A 659 17.47 -24.21 -23.73
CA LYS A 659 18.90 -24.29 -23.38
C LYS A 659 19.42 -22.95 -22.81
N TYR A 660 20.52 -23.03 -22.07
CA TYR A 660 21.26 -21.88 -21.53
C TYR A 660 21.41 -20.75 -22.55
N GLY A 661 20.84 -19.57 -22.24
CA GLY A 661 20.94 -18.35 -23.04
C GLY A 661 19.61 -17.78 -23.57
N GLN A 662 18.53 -18.57 -23.56
CA GLN A 662 17.16 -18.09 -23.87
C GLN A 662 16.23 -18.31 -22.67
N CYS A 663 15.25 -17.42 -22.49
CA CYS A 663 14.36 -17.43 -21.34
C CYS A 663 12.98 -18.03 -21.72
N PRO A 664 12.43 -18.97 -20.93
CA PRO A 664 11.06 -19.47 -21.10
C PRO A 664 10.04 -18.34 -20.97
N LYS A 665 8.93 -18.45 -21.69
CA LYS A 665 7.83 -17.48 -21.64
C LYS A 665 6.69 -18.00 -20.78
N LEU A 666 6.31 -17.23 -19.76
CA LEU A 666 5.30 -17.61 -18.77
C LEU A 666 4.06 -16.70 -18.86
N PHE A 667 2.88 -17.31 -18.77
CA PHE A 667 1.60 -16.63 -18.75
C PHE A 667 0.86 -16.94 -17.45
N THR A 668 0.43 -15.90 -16.74
CA THR A 668 -0.18 -15.98 -15.40
C THR A 668 -1.56 -16.63 -15.44
N LYS A 669 -1.82 -17.69 -14.68
CA LYS A 669 -3.18 -18.27 -14.58
C LYS A 669 -3.87 -17.89 -13.28
N ARG A 670 -3.28 -18.30 -12.15
CA ARG A 670 -3.82 -18.04 -10.80
C ARG A 670 -2.73 -18.13 -9.74
N TRP A 671 -3.02 -17.60 -8.57
CA TRP A 671 -2.21 -17.80 -7.38
C TRP A 671 -2.37 -19.25 -6.90
N ILE A 672 -1.28 -19.88 -6.48
CA ILE A 672 -1.30 -21.26 -6.00
C ILE A 672 -0.49 -21.41 -4.71
N HIS A 673 -1.02 -22.16 -3.76
CA HIS A 673 -0.34 -22.43 -2.51
C HIS A 673 0.43 -23.75 -2.55
N GLY A 674 1.66 -23.76 -2.05
CA GLY A 674 2.45 -24.99 -1.99
C GLY A 674 3.70 -24.91 -1.12
N LEU A 675 4.23 -26.08 -0.80
CA LEU A 675 5.50 -26.25 -0.09
C LEU A 675 6.58 -26.63 -1.11
N CYS A 676 7.61 -25.79 -1.19
CA CYS A 676 8.71 -25.95 -2.14
C CYS A 676 10.02 -26.25 -1.41
N PHE A 677 10.77 -27.24 -1.90
CA PHE A 677 12.06 -27.66 -1.35
C PHE A 677 13.14 -27.66 -2.45
N PHE A 678 13.94 -26.60 -2.49
CA PHE A 678 14.92 -26.34 -3.55
C PHE A 678 16.33 -26.03 -3.00
N HIS A 679 16.69 -26.61 -1.85
CA HIS A 679 17.99 -26.34 -1.22
C HIS A 679 19.15 -26.72 -2.15
N GLY A 680 20.02 -25.74 -2.48
CA GLY A 680 21.12 -25.92 -3.43
C GLY A 680 20.74 -25.80 -4.91
N CYS A 681 19.50 -25.40 -5.25
CA CYS A 681 19.07 -25.16 -6.62
C CYS A 681 19.09 -23.65 -6.94
N SER A 682 19.83 -23.26 -7.97
CA SER A 682 19.86 -21.87 -8.43
C SER A 682 18.56 -21.49 -9.13
N PRO A 683 18.06 -20.25 -8.96
CA PRO A 683 16.95 -19.75 -9.74
C PRO A 683 17.34 -19.61 -11.23
N ARG A 684 16.35 -19.66 -12.11
CA ARG A 684 16.49 -19.46 -13.56
C ARG A 684 15.80 -18.17 -13.98
N HIS A 685 16.31 -17.53 -15.02
CA HIS A 685 15.63 -16.39 -15.64
C HIS A 685 14.41 -16.86 -16.43
N VAL A 686 13.33 -16.09 -16.34
CA VAL A 686 12.06 -16.30 -17.05
C VAL A 686 11.54 -14.96 -17.54
N VAL A 687 10.73 -14.96 -18.59
CA VAL A 687 10.09 -13.76 -19.12
C VAL A 687 8.58 -13.91 -19.01
N PHE A 688 7.91 -12.91 -18.43
CA PHE A 688 6.48 -12.71 -18.52
C PHE A 688 6.21 -11.72 -19.65
N PRO A 689 5.71 -12.18 -20.82
CA PRO A 689 5.51 -11.29 -21.95
C PRO A 689 4.53 -10.16 -21.64
N TRP A 690 4.70 -9.02 -22.33
CA TRP A 690 3.78 -7.89 -22.20
C TRP A 690 2.33 -8.30 -22.54
N PRO A 691 1.31 -7.87 -21.76
CA PRO A 691 -0.08 -7.99 -22.14
C PRO A 691 -0.32 -7.39 -23.54
N ALA A 692 -1.25 -7.96 -24.31
CA ALA A 692 -1.52 -7.53 -25.69
C ALA A 692 -1.82 -6.03 -25.79
N SER A 693 -2.54 -5.49 -24.80
CA SER A 693 -2.85 -4.05 -24.70
C SER A 693 -1.63 -3.13 -24.69
N LEU A 694 -0.57 -3.51 -23.96
CA LEU A 694 0.68 -2.75 -23.89
C LEU A 694 1.60 -3.03 -25.08
N ARG A 695 1.52 -4.23 -25.65
CA ARG A 695 2.34 -4.62 -26.80
C ARG A 695 1.90 -3.92 -28.08
N GLU A 696 0.60 -3.75 -28.27
CA GLU A 696 0.01 -3.19 -29.49
C GLU A 696 -0.20 -1.67 -29.45
N LEU A 697 0.11 -1.04 -28.31
CA LEU A 697 0.26 0.40 -28.19
C LEU A 697 1.71 0.77 -28.55
#